data_AF-A0A951XJ42-F1
#
_entry.id   AF-A0A951XJ42-F1
#
_cell.length_a   1.000
_cell.length_b   1.000
_cell.length_c   1.000
_cell.angle_alpha   90.00
_cell.angle_beta   90.00
_cell.angle_gamma   90.00
#
_symmetry.space_group_name_H-M   'P 1'
#
loop_
_entity.id
_entity.type
_entity.pdbx_description
1 polymer ?
#
loop_
_entity_poly.entity_id
_entity_poly.type
_entity_poly.pdbx_seq_one_letter_code
_entity_poly.pdbx_strand_id
1 'polypeptide(L)'
;MRRVVLELSLKSFRSIGDTEIRENCRDILRQWQALVRSCEEVAFLIWAADGSEILDYRGRAADPFEWAKWIGIANGPWEQEHAKRCLHNWRSAYMESPPVFTYERLAFVVRALKEETQRFAGKPCRVGALFDPGPEFAESSFKYERHPEISPGSTMGKGRWVNCSAILRGDNVAYAGFPDGIPDDTSFGIFLGRQSQRFLTDLGFDYLWFSNGFAFALAAWNVTGEVFDGKEFDTSRAPQVRDAILRFWRDFRRECPEFPIETRGSNLSTGMDLSAHASPVREIYGGGFNLTAPVNSPWAALNGDYGLELVGWLSHIAALPKNEIIPFRFYIHDPWWANSPWLDRYGREPHDIYLPLAINRIDAAGATTRPDSVSILTVDDSWGRRPDVVPNEVTPHLQRALADFPDAPGLVTWIYPFNEYHEWTFGSEGRVQEVFFGDWFMRAAVNQGFPLSTVVTTENFLQARQTKPALFRASILTCPVPEPGSPLAAALIEEVRNGGRVLLYGPLTHADPQLLNTLGLKPAKPLAGVLQIKSSLEPDRWAGDAAAPDQIHVREITSGGGVDAVCLDSSREGLLAQVAAGEDVRAFTVVRSVGPHSGQIGWVRGGLSEEIKESEMLPVRDDPATWFGAERIMRLVLAEYGVLLRFIKPDPTVPDPLVIAARCRNAVYFSGFSPSTNVTMQWSFPDGVPVPVGCDVWLEGGTGSMALPRAWHRECRVFVRQSTRAEVGCREKYAGATDVDRRLIVTGLVDATVVFLPEPDSARRVRFQEEGDYLGMGREIPVESHPGDQLVAVGISGSLLISW
;
A
#
# COMPACT_ATOMS: atom_id res chain seq x y z
N MET A 1 2.89 0.51 -20.41
CA MET A 1 3.22 1.31 -19.21
C MET A 1 3.55 2.71 -19.68
N ARG A 2 3.07 3.77 -19.02
CA ARG A 2 3.33 5.12 -19.51
C ARG A 2 4.77 5.56 -19.24
N ARG A 3 5.25 5.41 -18.00
CA ARG A 3 6.59 5.90 -17.62
C ARG A 3 7.37 4.91 -16.74
N VAL A 4 8.68 4.78 -16.95
CA VAL A 4 9.60 4.15 -15.98
C VAL A 4 10.51 5.23 -15.40
N VAL A 5 10.67 5.26 -14.08
CA VAL A 5 11.58 6.19 -13.38
C VAL A 5 12.75 5.38 -12.83
N LEU A 6 13.95 5.63 -13.33
CA LEU A 6 15.18 5.04 -12.81
C LEU A 6 15.79 6.03 -11.82
N GLU A 7 15.64 5.75 -10.53
CA GLU A 7 16.23 6.59 -9.50
C GLU A 7 17.69 6.22 -9.29
N LEU A 8 18.58 7.20 -9.18
CA LEU A 8 20.01 6.95 -9.01
C LEU A 8 20.69 8.02 -8.17
N SER A 9 21.75 7.62 -7.47
CA SER A 9 22.65 8.58 -6.83
C SER A 9 23.79 8.99 -7.76
N LEU A 10 24.48 10.08 -7.40
CA LEU A 10 25.72 10.48 -8.08
C LEU A 10 26.89 9.52 -7.83
N LYS A 11 26.79 8.59 -6.87
CA LYS A 11 27.86 7.62 -6.54
C LYS A 11 28.19 6.71 -7.72
N SER A 12 27.21 6.49 -8.59
CA SER A 12 27.34 5.73 -9.83
C SER A 12 28.31 6.36 -10.84
N PHE A 13 28.59 7.67 -10.74
CA PHE A 13 29.49 8.43 -11.61
C PHE A 13 30.87 8.62 -10.96
N ARG A 14 31.62 7.53 -10.83
CA ARG A 14 32.95 7.50 -10.18
C ARG A 14 34.01 8.33 -10.90
N SER A 15 33.90 8.46 -12.22
CA SER A 15 34.67 9.40 -13.05
C SER A 15 33.70 10.36 -13.70
N ILE A 16 34.05 11.64 -13.69
CA ILE A 16 33.18 12.74 -14.13
C ILE A 16 33.60 13.33 -15.48
N GLY A 17 34.44 12.64 -16.26
CA GLY A 17 34.73 13.02 -17.64
C GLY A 17 33.53 12.80 -18.57
N ASP A 18 33.49 13.53 -19.69
CA ASP A 18 32.34 13.51 -20.60
C ASP A 18 32.07 12.13 -21.20
N THR A 19 33.13 11.40 -21.54
CA THR A 19 33.04 10.04 -22.09
C THR A 19 32.48 9.08 -21.05
N GLU A 20 33.03 9.13 -19.84
CA GLU A 20 32.68 8.24 -18.73
C GLU A 20 31.25 8.46 -18.25
N ILE A 21 30.80 9.72 -18.15
CA ILE A 21 29.41 10.02 -17.80
C ILE A 21 28.45 9.46 -18.86
N ARG A 22 28.76 9.63 -20.16
CA ARG A 22 27.92 9.10 -21.24
C ARG A 22 27.90 7.57 -21.27
N GLU A 23 29.04 6.93 -21.05
CA GLU A 23 29.13 5.47 -20.92
C GLU A 23 28.27 4.97 -19.76
N ASN A 24 28.37 5.61 -18.59
CA ASN A 24 27.56 5.29 -17.42
C ASN A 24 26.06 5.40 -17.71
N CYS A 25 25.63 6.47 -18.40
CA CYS A 25 24.22 6.66 -18.82
C CYS A 25 23.75 5.53 -19.75
N ARG A 26 24.57 5.15 -20.75
CA ARG A 26 24.24 4.03 -21.66
C ARG A 26 24.14 2.71 -20.93
N ASP A 27 25.02 2.46 -19.98
CA ASP A 27 25.02 1.21 -19.20
C ASP A 27 23.77 1.09 -18.32
N ILE A 28 23.33 2.18 -17.69
CA ILE A 28 22.06 2.20 -16.93
C ILE A 28 20.89 1.82 -17.84
N LEU A 29 20.79 2.45 -19.02
CA LEU A 29 19.73 2.16 -19.99
C LEU A 29 19.79 0.72 -20.52
N ARG A 30 21.01 0.17 -20.71
CA ARG A 30 21.23 -1.22 -21.10
C ARG A 30 20.73 -2.19 -20.03
N GLN A 31 21.06 -1.97 -18.76
CA GLN A 31 20.65 -2.81 -17.64
C GLN A 31 19.12 -2.93 -17.52
N TRP A 32 18.42 -1.83 -17.79
CA TRP A 32 16.96 -1.76 -17.67
C TRP A 32 16.23 -1.83 -19.01
N GLN A 33 16.90 -2.29 -20.07
CA GLN A 33 16.39 -2.24 -21.43
C GLN A 33 15.01 -2.89 -21.59
N ALA A 34 14.74 -3.98 -20.89
CA ALA A 34 13.46 -4.68 -20.96
C ALA A 34 12.29 -3.83 -20.44
N LEU A 35 12.47 -3.04 -19.37
CA LEU A 35 11.47 -2.07 -18.91
C LEU A 35 11.41 -0.84 -19.83
N VAL A 36 12.57 -0.33 -20.23
CA VAL A 36 12.68 0.82 -21.14
C VAL A 36 11.94 0.54 -22.45
N ARG A 37 11.98 -0.69 -22.99
CA ARG A 37 11.23 -1.05 -24.21
C ARG A 37 9.71 -0.99 -24.03
N SER A 38 9.21 -1.32 -22.84
CA SER A 38 7.77 -1.45 -22.55
C SER A 38 7.09 -0.17 -22.01
N CYS A 39 7.83 0.95 -21.93
CA CYS A 39 7.32 2.25 -21.51
C CYS A 39 7.13 3.23 -22.68
N GLU A 40 6.37 4.31 -22.51
CA GLU A 40 6.27 5.39 -23.51
C GLU A 40 7.33 6.48 -23.25
N GLU A 41 7.62 6.77 -21.99
CA GLU A 41 8.60 7.75 -21.51
C GLU A 41 9.57 7.12 -20.49
N VAL A 42 10.84 7.52 -20.53
CA VAL A 42 11.81 7.21 -19.47
C VAL A 42 12.01 8.46 -18.62
N ALA A 43 12.12 8.30 -17.32
CA ALA A 43 12.50 9.38 -16.42
C ALA A 43 13.63 8.94 -15.47
N PHE A 44 14.35 9.91 -14.94
CA PHE A 44 15.39 9.72 -13.93
C PHE A 44 15.12 10.62 -12.75
N LEU A 45 15.23 10.10 -11.53
CA LEU A 45 15.28 10.91 -10.32
C LEU A 45 16.70 10.87 -9.77
N ILE A 46 17.37 12.02 -9.73
CA ILE A 46 18.76 12.09 -9.26
C ILE A 46 18.77 12.44 -7.77
N TRP A 47 19.21 11.48 -6.96
CA TRP A 47 19.59 11.68 -5.56
C TRP A 47 20.97 12.32 -5.48
N ALA A 48 21.04 13.60 -5.89
CA ALA A 48 22.28 14.38 -5.89
C ALA A 48 22.71 14.76 -4.46
N ALA A 49 21.76 15.25 -3.66
CA ALA A 49 21.84 15.40 -2.21
C ALA A 49 20.40 15.25 -1.62
N ASP A 50 20.07 15.98 -0.56
CA ASP A 50 18.77 16.02 0.13
C ASP A 50 18.03 17.35 -0.12
N GLY A 51 18.35 18.05 -1.20
CA GLY A 51 17.92 19.41 -1.47
C GLY A 51 18.88 20.48 -0.94
N SER A 52 19.93 20.12 -0.19
CA SER A 52 20.96 21.08 0.23
C SER A 52 21.67 21.74 -0.96
N GLU A 53 21.84 21.03 -2.07
CA GLU A 53 22.33 21.56 -3.34
C GLU A 53 21.40 22.63 -3.95
N ILE A 54 20.11 22.60 -3.63
CA ILE A 54 19.13 23.62 -4.04
C ILE A 54 19.22 24.82 -3.09
N LEU A 55 19.29 24.55 -1.78
CA LEU A 55 19.32 25.58 -0.73
C LEU A 55 20.57 26.46 -0.83
N ASP A 56 21.72 25.89 -1.16
CA ASP A 56 23.01 26.60 -1.28
C ASP A 56 23.32 27.13 -2.70
N TYR A 57 22.42 26.94 -3.67
CA TYR A 57 22.68 27.33 -5.06
C TYR A 57 22.77 28.85 -5.24
N ARG A 58 23.89 29.32 -5.83
CA ARG A 58 24.20 30.75 -6.05
C ARG A 58 24.07 31.23 -7.50
N GLY A 59 23.61 30.38 -8.41
CA GLY A 59 23.50 30.74 -9.84
C GLY A 59 24.83 30.67 -10.61
N ARG A 60 25.86 30.01 -10.06
CA ARG A 60 27.19 29.91 -10.69
C ARG A 60 27.53 28.47 -11.04
N ALA A 61 27.70 28.20 -12.33
CA ALA A 61 27.90 26.83 -12.82
C ALA A 61 29.21 26.18 -12.31
N ALA A 62 30.27 26.97 -12.12
CA ALA A 62 31.57 26.48 -11.69
C ALA A 62 31.67 26.20 -10.18
N ASP A 63 30.69 26.64 -9.38
CA ASP A 63 30.73 26.44 -7.94
C ASP A 63 30.61 24.94 -7.60
N PRO A 64 31.47 24.41 -6.70
CA PRO A 64 31.28 23.08 -6.16
C PRO A 64 30.09 23.06 -5.19
N PHE A 65 29.48 21.90 -5.01
CA PHE A 65 28.44 21.69 -4.02
C PHE A 65 28.67 20.40 -3.23
N GLU A 66 28.15 20.35 -1.99
CA GLU A 66 28.15 19.11 -1.23
C GLU A 66 27.06 18.18 -1.77
N TRP A 67 27.42 16.90 -1.97
CA TRP A 67 26.55 15.91 -2.59
C TRP A 67 26.52 14.62 -1.78
N ALA A 68 25.59 13.72 -2.11
CA ALA A 68 25.30 12.46 -1.42
C ALA A 68 26.41 11.40 -1.53
N LYS A 69 27.61 11.72 -1.05
CA LYS A 69 28.80 10.85 -1.04
C LYS A 69 28.92 10.00 0.22
N TRP A 70 28.07 10.24 1.22
CA TRP A 70 28.12 9.56 2.51
C TRP A 70 27.24 8.30 2.55
N ILE A 71 27.64 7.33 3.36
CA ILE A 71 26.85 6.16 3.77
C ILE A 71 26.62 6.30 5.28
N GLY A 72 25.37 6.23 5.73
CA GLY A 72 24.94 6.58 7.09
C GLY A 72 24.55 8.06 7.23
N ILE A 73 24.32 8.53 8.45
CA ILE A 73 23.81 9.88 8.70
C ILE A 73 24.88 10.96 8.45
N ALA A 74 24.71 11.73 7.38
CA ALA A 74 25.64 12.81 7.02
C ALA A 74 25.74 13.92 8.07
N ASN A 75 24.68 14.27 8.79
CA ASN A 75 24.66 15.40 9.74
C ASN A 75 24.55 14.96 11.21
N GLY A 76 25.38 15.55 12.09
CA GLY A 76 25.56 15.11 13.47
C GLY A 76 24.41 15.41 14.47
N PRO A 77 24.65 15.24 15.79
CA PRO A 77 25.90 14.79 16.41
C PRO A 77 26.31 13.38 15.98
N TRP A 78 27.62 13.19 15.82
CA TRP A 78 28.23 11.89 15.53
C TRP A 78 28.88 11.27 16.76
N GLU A 79 28.86 9.94 16.81
CA GLU A 79 29.55 9.18 17.84
C GLU A 79 31.07 9.28 17.67
N GLN A 80 31.74 9.81 18.69
CA GLN A 80 33.18 10.04 18.67
C GLN A 80 33.94 8.74 18.93
N GLU A 81 33.41 7.85 19.76
CA GLU A 81 34.06 6.58 20.09
C GLU A 81 33.90 5.57 18.95
N HIS A 82 35.02 5.25 18.28
CA HIS A 82 35.02 4.39 17.09
C HIS A 82 34.30 3.05 17.30
N ALA A 83 34.47 2.43 18.48
CA ALA A 83 33.86 1.14 18.81
C ALA A 83 32.31 1.18 18.90
N LYS A 84 31.71 2.36 19.01
CA LYS A 84 30.26 2.57 19.13
C LYS A 84 29.62 3.13 17.87
N ARG A 85 30.41 3.34 16.81
CA ARG A 85 29.93 3.87 15.54
C ARG A 85 29.09 2.83 14.81
N CYS A 86 27.92 3.26 14.35
CA CYS A 86 27.08 2.57 13.39
C CYS A 86 26.52 3.60 12.40
N LEU A 87 25.86 3.15 11.34
CA LEU A 87 25.35 4.07 10.31
C LEU A 87 24.31 5.08 10.86
N HIS A 88 23.69 4.80 12.00
CA HIS A 88 22.72 5.71 12.67
C HIS A 88 23.35 6.82 13.50
N ASN A 89 24.66 6.77 13.76
CA ASN A 89 25.35 7.79 14.54
C ASN A 89 26.70 8.19 13.92
N TRP A 90 27.00 7.70 12.72
CA TRP A 90 28.24 7.96 12.00
C TRP A 90 28.03 7.82 10.49
N ARG A 91 28.97 8.39 9.74
CA ARG A 91 28.99 8.37 8.28
C ARG A 91 30.34 7.92 7.73
N SER A 92 30.30 7.25 6.58
CA SER A 92 31.49 6.82 5.85
C SER A 92 31.43 7.31 4.43
N ALA A 93 32.56 7.78 3.88
CA ALA A 93 32.61 8.08 2.45
C ALA A 93 32.39 6.78 1.65
N TYR A 94 31.61 6.85 0.58
CA TYR A 94 31.31 5.69 -0.25
C TYR A 94 32.52 5.19 -1.06
N MET A 95 33.57 5.99 -1.21
CA MET A 95 34.83 5.57 -1.81
C MET A 95 35.98 6.43 -1.33
N GLU A 96 37.20 5.96 -1.58
CA GLU A 96 38.40 6.79 -1.42
C GLU A 96 38.38 7.92 -2.46
N SER A 97 38.63 9.15 -2.00
CA SER A 97 38.66 10.36 -2.84
C SER A 97 37.44 10.53 -3.77
N PRO A 98 36.22 10.73 -3.21
CA PRO A 98 35.03 11.03 -4.00
C PRO A 98 35.25 12.19 -4.98
N PRO A 99 34.67 12.16 -6.19
CA PRO A 99 34.76 13.28 -7.13
C PRO A 99 34.15 14.56 -6.55
N VAL A 100 34.71 15.71 -6.94
CA VAL A 100 34.14 17.03 -6.65
C VAL A 100 33.18 17.38 -7.77
N PHE A 101 31.89 17.46 -7.45
CA PHE A 101 30.87 17.90 -8.40
C PHE A 101 30.69 19.41 -8.36
N THR A 102 30.59 20.02 -9.54
CA THR A 102 30.12 21.38 -9.75
C THR A 102 28.71 21.36 -10.33
N TYR A 103 27.98 22.48 -10.24
CA TYR A 103 26.66 22.59 -10.88
C TYR A 103 26.71 22.39 -12.40
N GLU A 104 27.82 22.77 -13.06
CA GLU A 104 28.07 22.48 -14.48
C GLU A 104 28.14 20.98 -14.75
N ARG A 105 28.84 20.21 -13.90
CA ARG A 105 28.89 18.74 -14.07
C ARG A 105 27.54 18.10 -13.79
N LEU A 106 26.78 18.58 -12.82
CA LEU A 106 25.42 18.10 -12.58
C LEU A 106 24.52 18.37 -13.80
N ALA A 107 24.55 19.58 -14.35
CA ALA A 107 23.83 19.92 -15.60
C ALA A 107 24.27 19.03 -16.78
N PHE A 108 25.56 18.69 -16.85
CA PHE A 108 26.07 17.75 -17.87
C PHE A 108 25.48 16.34 -17.69
N VAL A 109 25.39 15.81 -16.46
CA VAL A 109 24.74 14.51 -16.17
C VAL A 109 23.28 14.53 -16.63
N VAL A 110 22.52 15.56 -16.24
CA VAL A 110 21.11 15.74 -16.63
C VAL A 110 20.96 15.71 -18.16
N ARG A 111 21.79 16.49 -18.87
CA ARG A 111 21.79 16.51 -20.33
C ARG A 111 22.19 15.17 -20.94
N ALA A 112 23.23 14.52 -20.42
CA ALA A 112 23.71 13.23 -20.91
C ALA A 112 22.64 12.14 -20.78
N LEU A 113 21.92 12.07 -19.65
CA LEU A 113 20.81 11.13 -19.46
C LEU A 113 19.73 11.32 -20.53
N LYS A 114 19.34 12.57 -20.81
CA LYS A 114 18.36 12.90 -21.87
C LYS A 114 18.85 12.49 -23.26
N GLU A 115 20.07 12.89 -23.62
CA GLU A 115 20.65 12.60 -24.93
C GLU A 115 20.87 11.10 -25.18
N GLU A 116 21.43 10.38 -24.20
CA GLU A 116 21.68 8.93 -24.34
C GLU A 116 20.36 8.14 -24.33
N THR A 117 19.33 8.59 -23.62
CA THR A 117 17.98 7.99 -23.70
C THR A 117 17.39 8.15 -25.09
N GLN A 118 17.46 9.35 -25.67
CA GLN A 118 17.01 9.58 -27.04
C GLN A 118 17.77 8.73 -28.05
N ARG A 119 19.10 8.60 -27.89
CA ARG A 119 19.94 7.76 -28.77
C ARG A 119 19.64 6.27 -28.63
N PHE A 120 19.44 5.80 -27.39
CA PHE A 120 19.29 4.37 -27.08
C PHE A 120 17.88 3.86 -27.36
N ALA A 121 16.85 4.62 -26.97
CA ALA A 121 15.45 4.18 -27.00
C ALA A 121 14.58 4.99 -27.98
N GLY A 122 15.01 6.18 -28.40
CA GLY A 122 14.18 7.08 -29.22
C GLY A 122 12.95 7.63 -28.48
N LYS A 123 13.00 7.68 -27.14
CA LYS A 123 11.86 8.03 -26.28
C LYS A 123 12.10 9.37 -25.56
N PRO A 124 11.01 10.10 -25.23
CA PRO A 124 11.09 11.27 -24.35
C PRO A 124 11.77 10.90 -23.03
N CYS A 125 12.54 11.86 -22.49
CA CYS A 125 13.28 11.71 -21.25
C CYS A 125 13.06 12.91 -20.32
N ARG A 126 12.65 12.64 -19.08
CA ARG A 126 12.57 13.64 -18.01
C ARG A 126 13.59 13.35 -16.90
N VAL A 127 14.13 14.38 -16.28
CA VAL A 127 15.07 14.24 -15.17
C VAL A 127 14.61 15.13 -14.02
N GLY A 128 14.43 14.53 -12.85
CA GLY A 128 13.99 15.20 -11.63
C GLY A 128 15.12 15.39 -10.63
N ALA A 129 15.03 16.49 -9.89
CA ALA A 129 15.75 16.69 -8.64
C ALA A 129 14.82 16.35 -7.45
N LEU A 130 15.32 16.45 -6.22
CA LEU A 130 14.49 16.19 -5.04
C LEU A 130 14.79 17.14 -3.89
N PHE A 131 13.86 17.15 -2.92
CA PHE A 131 14.04 17.74 -1.61
C PHE A 131 13.65 16.70 -0.54
N ASP A 132 14.55 16.46 0.41
CA ASP A 132 14.32 15.54 1.53
C ASP A 132 14.49 16.28 2.87
N PRO A 133 13.56 16.10 3.82
CA PRO A 133 13.60 16.77 5.11
C PRO A 133 14.59 16.13 6.10
N GLY A 134 15.12 14.94 5.82
CA GLY A 134 15.99 14.19 6.72
C GLY A 134 17.47 14.59 6.66
N PRO A 135 18.28 14.14 7.65
CA PRO A 135 19.68 14.53 7.82
C PRO A 135 20.70 13.64 7.08
N GLU A 136 20.25 12.71 6.24
CA GLU A 136 21.02 11.52 5.86
C GLU A 136 22.04 11.74 4.75
N PHE A 137 21.71 12.52 3.72
CA PHE A 137 22.35 12.38 2.41
C PHE A 137 23.66 13.16 2.27
N ALA A 138 23.64 14.45 2.60
CA ALA A 138 24.72 15.40 2.35
C ALA A 138 24.91 16.32 3.57
N GLU A 139 26.12 16.85 3.77
CA GLU A 139 26.30 17.90 4.79
C GLU A 139 25.50 19.14 4.41
N SER A 140 24.81 19.71 5.39
CA SER A 140 23.99 20.90 5.15
C SER A 140 24.27 21.99 6.19
N SER A 141 25.18 22.90 5.82
CA SER A 141 25.38 24.12 6.60
C SER A 141 24.13 25.01 6.60
N PHE A 142 23.32 24.97 5.53
CA PHE A 142 22.04 25.68 5.49
C PHE A 142 21.09 25.17 6.59
N LYS A 143 20.78 23.86 6.60
CA LYS A 143 19.75 23.27 7.48
C LYS A 143 20.15 23.24 8.96
N TYR A 144 21.44 23.13 9.26
CA TYR A 144 21.92 22.81 10.61
C TYR A 144 22.85 23.86 11.24
N GLU A 145 23.34 24.84 10.49
CA GLU A 145 24.22 25.91 11.02
C GLU A 145 23.64 27.31 10.80
N ARG A 146 23.27 27.67 9.57
CA ARG A 146 22.74 29.01 9.25
C ARG A 146 21.28 29.19 9.59
N HIS A 147 20.45 28.19 9.24
CA HIS A 147 19.01 28.21 9.47
C HIS A 147 18.53 27.00 10.28
N PRO A 148 19.09 26.73 11.49
CA PRO A 148 18.64 25.61 12.32
C PRO A 148 17.17 25.74 12.74
N GLU A 149 16.58 26.95 12.66
CA GLU A 149 15.16 27.18 12.92
C GLU A 149 14.21 26.42 11.97
N ILE A 150 14.67 26.00 10.79
CA ILE A 150 13.83 25.23 9.85
C ILE A 150 13.76 23.75 10.19
N SER A 151 14.65 23.26 11.06
CA SER A 151 14.79 21.84 11.39
C SER A 151 14.33 21.49 12.81
N PRO A 152 13.19 21.99 13.34
CA PRO A 152 12.82 21.78 14.75
C PRO A 152 12.40 20.33 15.05
N GLY A 153 12.11 19.52 14.03
CA GLY A 153 11.58 18.18 14.20
C GLY A 153 12.57 17.22 14.86
N SER A 154 12.02 16.22 15.53
CA SER A 154 12.77 15.21 16.29
C SER A 154 12.85 13.85 15.61
N THR A 155 12.27 13.69 14.41
CA THR A 155 12.43 12.48 13.60
C THR A 155 13.92 12.27 13.30
N MET A 156 14.44 11.09 13.62
CA MET A 156 15.87 10.76 13.60
C MET A 156 16.75 11.56 14.57
N GLY A 157 16.16 12.16 15.61
CA GLY A 157 16.83 12.92 16.67
C GLY A 157 16.44 14.39 16.66
N LYS A 158 16.56 15.05 17.83
CA LYS A 158 16.14 16.45 18.01
C LYS A 158 16.91 17.39 17.08
N GLY A 159 16.18 18.27 16.38
CA GLY A 159 16.79 19.33 15.56
C GLY A 159 17.25 18.86 14.18
N ARG A 160 16.71 17.75 13.67
CA ARG A 160 17.24 17.06 12.48
C ARG A 160 16.29 17.01 11.30
N TRP A 161 15.02 17.33 11.50
CA TRP A 161 13.98 17.17 10.48
C TRP A 161 13.40 18.51 10.07
N VAL A 162 13.46 18.81 8.77
CA VAL A 162 12.97 20.07 8.20
C VAL A 162 11.45 20.14 8.26
N ASN A 163 10.94 21.25 8.79
CA ASN A 163 9.53 21.58 8.87
C ASN A 163 9.13 22.55 7.75
N CYS A 164 8.18 22.14 6.90
CA CYS A 164 7.76 22.94 5.75
C CYS A 164 7.15 24.31 6.10
N SER A 165 6.62 24.46 7.32
CA SER A 165 5.95 25.69 7.76
C SER A 165 6.89 26.76 8.32
N ALA A 166 8.19 26.48 8.40
CA ALA A 166 9.18 27.34 9.02
C ALA A 166 9.23 28.75 8.39
N ILE A 167 9.61 29.72 9.23
CA ILE A 167 9.91 31.10 8.84
C ILE A 167 11.41 31.30 9.04
N LEU A 168 12.11 31.70 7.98
CA LEU A 168 13.54 31.91 7.96
C LEU A 168 13.90 33.22 8.64
N ARG A 169 14.95 33.19 9.44
CA ARG A 169 15.62 34.41 9.88
C ARG A 169 16.43 34.99 8.75
N GLY A 170 16.49 36.32 8.67
CA GLY A 170 17.24 37.00 7.62
C GLY A 170 18.75 36.73 7.68
N ASP A 171 19.40 36.72 6.52
CA ASP A 171 20.86 36.62 6.38
C ASP A 171 21.39 37.53 5.25
N ASN A 172 22.71 37.55 5.07
CA ASN A 172 23.37 38.31 4.00
C ASN A 172 24.13 37.41 3.02
N VAL A 173 23.78 36.12 2.93
CA VAL A 173 24.45 35.17 2.03
C VAL A 173 23.80 35.26 0.66
N ALA A 174 24.57 35.40 -0.41
CA ALA A 174 24.02 35.45 -1.76
C ALA A 174 23.53 34.06 -2.20
N TYR A 175 22.27 33.98 -2.63
CA TYR A 175 21.63 32.81 -3.25
C TYR A 175 21.09 33.17 -4.65
N ALA A 176 20.82 32.17 -5.50
CA ALA A 176 20.35 32.39 -6.87
C ALA A 176 19.00 33.16 -6.95
N GLY A 177 18.09 32.88 -6.02
CA GLY A 177 16.80 33.56 -5.86
C GLY A 177 16.85 34.78 -4.95
N PHE A 178 17.93 34.95 -4.18
CA PHE A 178 18.09 35.99 -3.16
C PHE A 178 19.54 36.52 -3.21
N PRO A 179 19.91 37.29 -4.25
CA PRO A 179 21.29 37.69 -4.47
C PRO A 179 21.88 38.56 -3.36
N ASP A 180 21.03 39.27 -2.61
CA ASP A 180 21.42 40.18 -1.53
C ASP A 180 21.28 39.57 -0.12
N GLY A 181 20.92 38.28 0.00
CA GLY A 181 20.57 37.65 1.28
C GLY A 181 19.08 37.38 1.44
N ILE A 182 18.74 36.50 2.38
CA ILE A 182 17.35 36.20 2.73
C ILE A 182 16.80 37.34 3.59
N PRO A 183 15.68 38.00 3.21
CA PRO A 183 15.00 38.95 4.09
C PRO A 183 14.45 38.26 5.34
N ASP A 184 14.43 38.98 6.46
CA ASP A 184 13.81 38.48 7.68
C ASP A 184 12.30 38.20 7.47
N ASP A 185 11.76 37.25 8.23
CA ASP A 185 10.39 36.76 8.13
C ASP A 185 10.00 36.13 6.77
N THR A 186 10.97 35.66 5.98
CA THR A 186 10.69 34.95 4.72
C THR A 186 10.17 33.54 5.02
N SER A 187 9.01 33.16 4.50
CA SER A 187 8.53 31.78 4.65
C SER A 187 9.41 30.80 3.88
N PHE A 188 9.60 29.60 4.44
CA PHE A 188 10.43 28.57 3.78
C PHE A 188 9.88 28.19 2.41
N GLY A 189 8.56 28.22 2.21
CA GLY A 189 7.91 28.01 0.92
C GLY A 189 8.36 29.03 -0.14
N ILE A 190 8.45 30.32 0.20
CA ILE A 190 8.93 31.37 -0.72
C ILE A 190 10.39 31.09 -1.09
N PHE A 191 11.23 30.84 -0.07
CA PHE A 191 12.65 30.64 -0.30
C PHE A 191 12.91 29.41 -1.18
N LEU A 192 12.38 28.26 -0.77
CA LEU A 192 12.56 27.00 -1.47
C LEU A 192 11.98 27.08 -2.89
N GLY A 193 10.78 27.64 -3.06
CA GLY A 193 10.17 27.80 -4.38
C GLY A 193 11.04 28.62 -5.33
N ARG A 194 11.53 29.79 -4.89
CA ARG A 194 12.35 30.66 -5.73
C ARG A 194 13.72 30.05 -6.05
N GLN A 195 14.34 29.40 -5.06
CA GLN A 195 15.59 28.66 -5.27
C GLN A 195 15.40 27.50 -6.25
N SER A 196 14.37 26.66 -6.05
CA SER A 196 14.05 25.55 -6.94
C SER A 196 13.79 26.03 -8.37
N GLN A 197 13.03 27.11 -8.56
CA GLN A 197 12.77 27.65 -9.89
C GLN A 197 14.07 27.99 -10.64
N ARG A 198 15.03 28.63 -9.97
CA ARG A 198 16.36 28.95 -10.55
C ARG A 198 17.16 27.68 -10.80
N PHE A 199 17.36 26.86 -9.78
CA PHE A 199 18.15 25.63 -9.85
C PHE A 199 17.67 24.68 -10.96
N LEU A 200 16.37 24.41 -11.02
CA LEU A 200 15.81 23.48 -12.01
C LEU A 200 15.97 24.02 -13.44
N THR A 201 15.72 25.32 -13.64
CA THR A 201 15.86 25.98 -14.94
C THR A 201 17.31 25.96 -15.42
N ASP A 202 18.25 26.37 -14.56
CA ASP A 202 19.65 26.56 -14.94
C ASP A 202 20.35 25.21 -15.22
N LEU A 203 19.96 24.14 -14.52
CA LEU A 203 20.55 22.81 -14.68
C LEU A 203 19.76 21.90 -15.64
N GLY A 204 18.60 22.34 -16.11
CA GLY A 204 17.78 21.63 -17.10
C GLY A 204 17.00 20.44 -16.54
N PHE A 205 16.62 20.47 -15.26
CA PHE A 205 15.69 19.50 -14.67
C PHE A 205 14.25 19.78 -15.13
N ASP A 206 13.39 18.75 -15.08
CA ASP A 206 12.01 18.83 -15.58
C ASP A 206 10.96 18.73 -14.47
N TYR A 207 11.32 18.25 -13.28
CA TYR A 207 10.42 18.12 -12.14
C TYR A 207 11.19 18.07 -10.82
N LEU A 208 10.46 18.21 -9.71
CA LEU A 208 11.01 18.12 -8.36
C LEU A 208 10.24 17.09 -7.54
N TRP A 209 10.95 16.27 -6.78
CA TRP A 209 10.37 15.27 -5.89
C TRP A 209 10.39 15.74 -4.43
N PHE A 210 9.25 15.71 -3.74
CA PHE A 210 9.17 15.91 -2.30
C PHE A 210 9.11 14.57 -1.57
N SER A 211 10.15 14.31 -0.77
CA SER A 211 10.36 13.04 -0.08
C SER A 211 9.93 13.08 1.38
N ASN A 212 9.82 11.89 1.98
CA ASN A 212 9.63 11.63 3.41
C ASN A 212 8.58 12.50 4.13
N GLY A 213 7.40 12.64 3.52
CA GLY A 213 6.27 13.38 4.09
C GLY A 213 6.43 14.90 4.10
N PHE A 214 7.50 15.43 3.50
CA PHE A 214 7.70 16.87 3.39
C PHE A 214 6.52 17.51 2.66
N ALA A 215 6.04 18.63 3.21
CA ALA A 215 4.85 19.36 2.77
C ALA A 215 3.50 18.63 2.93
N PHE A 216 3.47 17.43 3.51
CA PHE A 216 2.23 16.77 3.95
C PHE A 216 2.04 16.86 5.46
N ALA A 217 3.13 16.79 6.22
CA ALA A 217 3.12 16.95 7.68
C ALA A 217 4.22 17.92 8.14
N LEU A 218 4.12 18.40 9.38
CA LEU A 218 5.15 19.22 10.02
C LEU A 218 6.34 18.38 10.51
N ALA A 219 6.06 17.16 10.96
CA ALA A 219 7.01 16.08 11.22
C ALA A 219 6.34 14.75 10.89
N ALA A 220 6.85 14.02 9.89
CA ALA A 220 6.23 12.77 9.44
C ALA A 220 6.77 11.53 10.18
N TRP A 221 6.11 10.39 9.94
CA TRP A 221 6.51 9.01 10.26
C TRP A 221 6.18 8.45 11.64
N ASN A 222 5.69 9.27 12.56
CA ASN A 222 5.38 8.81 13.91
C ASN A 222 3.89 8.55 14.06
N VAL A 223 3.54 7.57 14.90
CA VAL A 223 2.15 7.38 15.33
C VAL A 223 1.61 8.56 16.15
N THR A 224 2.50 9.36 16.72
CA THR A 224 2.20 10.58 17.46
C THR A 224 2.55 11.83 16.65
N GLY A 225 1.88 12.94 16.95
CA GLY A 225 2.05 14.19 16.24
C GLY A 225 1.36 15.36 16.92
N GLU A 226 1.04 16.38 16.14
CA GLU A 226 0.42 17.62 16.58
C GLU A 226 -0.96 17.45 17.23
N VAL A 227 -1.67 16.37 16.89
CA VAL A 227 -3.04 16.08 17.34
C VAL A 227 -3.07 14.95 18.36
N PHE A 228 -2.09 14.05 18.37
CA PHE A 228 -2.08 12.88 19.25
C PHE A 228 -0.71 12.70 19.90
N ASP A 229 -0.66 12.76 21.23
CA ASP A 229 0.60 12.66 22.00
C ASP A 229 0.94 11.21 22.43
N GLY A 230 0.12 10.24 22.04
CA GLY A 230 0.21 8.84 22.46
C GLY A 230 -0.70 8.47 23.63
N LYS A 231 -1.32 9.47 24.29
CA LYS A 231 -2.22 9.30 25.43
C LYS A 231 -3.57 9.97 25.20
N GLU A 232 -3.58 11.17 24.62
CA GLU A 232 -4.78 11.97 24.41
C GLU A 232 -4.78 12.61 23.02
N PHE A 233 -5.98 12.84 22.49
CA PHE A 233 -6.19 13.57 21.25
C PHE A 233 -6.60 15.01 21.54
N ASP A 234 -5.93 15.98 20.91
CA ASP A 234 -6.26 17.40 20.94
C ASP A 234 -6.31 17.99 19.51
N THR A 235 -7.53 18.18 19.01
CA THR A 235 -7.76 18.77 17.68
C THR A 235 -7.80 20.30 17.69
N SER A 236 -7.64 20.97 18.83
CA SER A 236 -7.79 22.44 18.95
C SER A 236 -6.83 23.22 18.04
N ARG A 237 -5.66 22.63 17.74
CA ARG A 237 -4.64 23.21 16.86
C ARG A 237 -4.66 22.65 15.43
N ALA A 238 -5.49 21.67 15.13
CA ALA A 238 -5.54 21.04 13.80
C ALA A 238 -5.78 22.07 12.66
N PRO A 239 -6.69 23.07 12.79
CA PRO A 239 -6.84 24.09 11.75
C PRO A 239 -5.58 24.93 11.52
N GLN A 240 -4.83 25.23 12.58
CA GLN A 240 -3.58 26.00 12.49
C GLN A 240 -2.49 25.20 11.76
N VAL A 241 -2.39 23.90 12.04
CA VAL A 241 -1.46 22.98 11.38
C VAL A 241 -1.80 22.85 9.89
N ARG A 242 -3.07 22.60 9.56
CA ARG A 242 -3.57 22.60 8.17
C ARG A 242 -3.17 23.88 7.45
N ASP A 243 -3.51 25.04 8.02
CA ASP A 243 -3.31 26.33 7.36
C ASP A 243 -1.81 26.62 7.17
N ALA A 244 -0.95 26.16 8.08
CA ALA A 244 0.50 26.27 7.96
C ALA A 244 1.06 25.42 6.81
N ILE A 245 0.59 24.17 6.66
CA ILE A 245 0.97 23.28 5.54
C ILE A 245 0.48 23.85 4.20
N LEU A 246 -0.77 24.31 4.14
CA LEU A 246 -1.33 24.91 2.92
C LEU A 246 -0.65 26.24 2.55
N ARG A 247 -0.21 27.03 3.54
CA ARG A 247 0.60 28.24 3.29
C ARG A 247 1.90 27.88 2.57
N PHE A 248 2.61 26.83 3.00
CA PHE A 248 3.81 26.37 2.33
C PHE A 248 3.55 26.10 0.84
N TRP A 249 2.51 25.32 0.51
CA TRP A 249 2.19 24.99 -0.88
C TRP A 249 1.87 26.22 -1.72
N ARG A 250 1.08 27.16 -1.19
CA ARG A 250 0.74 28.41 -1.88
C ARG A 250 1.97 29.28 -2.12
N ASP A 251 2.81 29.42 -1.11
CA ASP A 251 4.05 30.20 -1.19
C ASP A 251 5.06 29.58 -2.15
N PHE A 252 5.26 28.26 -2.07
CA PHE A 252 6.12 27.52 -2.99
C PHE A 252 5.64 27.67 -4.43
N ARG A 253 4.34 27.48 -4.70
CA ARG A 253 3.78 27.58 -6.05
C ARG A 253 3.75 28.99 -6.61
N ARG A 254 3.71 30.02 -5.77
CA ARG A 254 3.89 31.41 -6.23
C ARG A 254 5.27 31.63 -6.86
N GLU A 255 6.30 30.95 -6.34
CA GLU A 255 7.69 31.14 -6.77
C GLU A 255 8.18 30.06 -7.76
N CYS A 256 7.57 28.87 -7.74
CA CYS A 256 7.83 27.74 -8.64
C CYS A 256 6.53 27.17 -9.25
N PRO A 257 5.90 27.91 -10.20
CA PRO A 257 4.55 27.57 -10.68
C PRO A 257 4.50 26.38 -11.64
N GLU A 258 5.49 26.25 -12.55
CA GLU A 258 5.36 25.36 -13.73
C GLU A 258 5.88 23.93 -13.49
N PHE A 259 6.94 23.77 -12.70
CA PHE A 259 7.57 22.45 -12.54
C PHE A 259 6.63 21.47 -11.81
N PRO A 260 6.35 20.27 -12.36
CA PRO A 260 5.59 19.25 -11.67
C PRO A 260 6.25 18.86 -10.35
N ILE A 261 5.43 18.58 -9.33
CA ILE A 261 5.90 18.05 -8.05
C ILE A 261 5.48 16.59 -7.94
N GLU A 262 6.46 15.72 -7.84
CA GLU A 262 6.21 14.30 -7.56
C GLU A 262 6.42 14.05 -6.08
N THR A 263 5.66 13.14 -5.48
CA THR A 263 5.61 13.04 -4.02
C THR A 263 5.81 11.62 -3.54
N ARG A 264 6.60 11.48 -2.48
CA ARG A 264 6.62 10.26 -1.67
C ARG A 264 5.39 10.15 -0.76
N GLY A 265 4.86 11.27 -0.29
CA GLY A 265 3.96 11.30 0.87
C GLY A 265 4.68 10.86 2.15
N SER A 266 3.92 10.65 3.22
CA SER A 266 4.44 9.98 4.43
C SER A 266 4.51 8.46 4.20
N ASN A 267 5.05 7.72 5.18
CA ASN A 267 4.96 6.25 5.16
C ASN A 267 3.64 5.72 5.74
N LEU A 268 2.75 6.62 6.20
CA LEU A 268 1.48 6.29 6.86
C LEU A 268 0.31 6.49 5.89
N SER A 269 -0.88 6.04 6.29
CA SER A 269 -2.12 6.27 5.54
C SER A 269 -2.69 7.66 5.77
N THR A 270 -3.65 8.06 4.93
CA THR A 270 -4.35 9.35 5.04
C THR A 270 -5.02 9.52 6.41
N GLY A 271 -5.70 8.50 6.96
CA GLY A 271 -6.33 8.58 8.27
C GLY A 271 -5.33 8.63 9.42
N MET A 272 -4.21 7.90 9.31
CA MET A 272 -3.12 7.98 10.29
C MET A 272 -2.50 9.38 10.34
N ASP A 273 -2.17 9.95 9.17
CA ASP A 273 -1.61 11.30 9.08
C ASP A 273 -2.62 12.38 9.51
N LEU A 274 -3.90 12.22 9.20
CA LEU A 274 -4.94 13.13 9.68
C LEU A 274 -5.04 13.13 11.21
N SER A 275 -5.13 11.94 11.79
CA SER A 275 -5.42 11.77 13.22
C SER A 275 -4.24 12.07 14.14
N ALA A 276 -3.00 11.92 13.65
CA ALA A 276 -1.79 12.28 14.41
C ALA A 276 -1.26 13.68 14.04
N HIS A 277 -1.25 14.05 12.76
CA HIS A 277 -0.53 15.21 12.24
C HIS A 277 -1.41 16.31 11.65
N ALA A 278 -2.74 16.15 11.64
CA ALA A 278 -3.66 17.06 10.96
C ALA A 278 -3.27 17.34 9.49
N SER A 279 -2.72 16.33 8.80
CA SER A 279 -2.30 16.44 7.39
C SER A 279 -3.49 16.67 6.46
N PRO A 280 -3.59 17.82 5.76
CA PRO A 280 -4.78 18.18 5.00
C PRO A 280 -4.73 17.64 3.56
N VAL A 281 -4.66 16.32 3.41
CA VAL A 281 -4.44 15.64 2.12
C VAL A 281 -5.48 16.04 1.08
N ARG A 282 -6.76 16.15 1.47
CA ARG A 282 -7.86 16.59 0.60
C ARG A 282 -7.62 17.99 0.04
N GLU A 283 -7.27 18.94 0.90
CA GLU A 283 -7.01 20.32 0.51
C GLU A 283 -5.71 20.44 -0.32
N ILE A 284 -4.71 19.60 -0.06
CA ILE A 284 -3.50 19.50 -0.89
C ILE A 284 -3.86 19.02 -2.30
N TYR A 285 -4.63 17.92 -2.41
CA TYR A 285 -5.05 17.36 -3.70
C TYR A 285 -5.95 18.32 -4.49
N GLY A 286 -6.88 19.00 -3.81
CA GLY A 286 -7.79 19.98 -4.40
C GLY A 286 -7.16 21.36 -4.64
N GLY A 287 -5.95 21.61 -4.10
CA GLY A 287 -5.32 22.94 -4.09
C GLY A 287 -4.71 23.38 -5.43
N GLY A 288 -4.70 22.50 -6.44
CA GLY A 288 -4.16 22.84 -7.76
C GLY A 288 -2.64 22.99 -7.79
N PHE A 289 -1.93 22.39 -6.84
CA PHE A 289 -0.47 22.54 -6.69
C PHE A 289 0.35 21.67 -7.66
N ASN A 290 -0.19 21.28 -8.83
CA ASN A 290 0.51 20.48 -9.86
C ASN A 290 1.36 19.32 -9.27
N LEU A 291 0.78 18.56 -8.34
CA LEU A 291 1.41 17.42 -7.68
C LEU A 291 0.83 16.08 -8.16
N THR A 292 1.61 15.00 -8.10
CA THR A 292 1.08 13.62 -8.23
C THR A 292 0.62 13.09 -6.88
N ALA A 293 -0.15 11.99 -6.88
CA ALA A 293 -0.40 11.25 -5.63
C ALA A 293 0.93 10.66 -5.08
N PRO A 294 1.03 10.40 -3.77
CA PRO A 294 2.10 9.61 -3.18
C PRO A 294 2.26 8.22 -3.80
N VAL A 295 3.51 7.75 -3.88
CA VAL A 295 3.84 6.33 -4.15
C VAL A 295 3.46 5.43 -2.98
N ASN A 296 3.45 4.12 -3.20
CA ASN A 296 3.50 3.14 -2.12
C ASN A 296 4.78 3.32 -1.28
N SER A 297 4.64 3.08 0.03
CA SER A 297 5.71 3.26 1.01
C SER A 297 6.71 2.12 0.94
N PRO A 298 8.02 2.36 0.71
CA PRO A 298 9.02 1.29 0.71
C PRO A 298 9.38 0.81 2.13
N TRP A 299 8.64 1.25 3.15
CA TRP A 299 9.00 1.01 4.56
C TRP A 299 8.83 -0.45 4.99
N ALA A 300 7.96 -1.20 4.31
CA ALA A 300 7.73 -2.63 4.55
C ALA A 300 9.03 -3.46 4.45
N ALA A 301 9.97 -3.04 3.61
CA ALA A 301 11.32 -3.62 3.55
C ALA A 301 12.06 -3.57 4.89
N LEU A 302 11.83 -2.51 5.67
CA LEU A 302 12.58 -2.22 6.89
C LEU A 302 11.92 -2.82 8.14
N ASN A 303 10.59 -2.86 8.17
CA ASN A 303 9.83 -3.28 9.36
C ASN A 303 8.99 -4.55 9.18
N GLY A 304 8.85 -5.07 7.95
CA GLY A 304 8.01 -6.24 7.64
C GLY A 304 6.50 -5.97 7.67
N ASP A 305 6.08 -4.71 7.80
CA ASP A 305 4.68 -4.29 7.87
C ASP A 305 4.13 -3.93 6.48
N TYR A 306 3.77 -4.95 5.72
CA TYR A 306 3.18 -4.79 4.39
C TYR A 306 1.74 -4.25 4.45
N GLY A 307 1.00 -4.49 5.52
CA GLY A 307 -0.31 -3.88 5.74
C GLY A 307 -0.24 -2.36 5.75
N LEU A 308 0.81 -1.78 6.34
CA LEU A 308 1.04 -0.33 6.37
C LEU A 308 1.26 0.24 4.97
N GLU A 309 2.06 -0.44 4.15
CA GLU A 309 2.25 -0.06 2.76
C GLU A 309 0.95 -0.13 1.96
N LEU A 310 0.23 -1.27 2.01
CA LEU A 310 -0.96 -1.50 1.20
C LEU A 310 -2.11 -0.58 1.60
N VAL A 311 -2.41 -0.46 2.90
CA VAL A 311 -3.46 0.45 3.40
C VAL A 311 -3.07 1.90 3.19
N GLY A 312 -1.78 2.23 3.41
CA GLY A 312 -1.23 3.55 3.11
C GLY A 312 -1.48 3.95 1.65
N TRP A 313 -1.06 3.10 0.72
CA TRP A 313 -1.21 3.40 -0.70
C TRP A 313 -2.67 3.44 -1.15
N LEU A 314 -3.51 2.49 -0.72
CA LEU A 314 -4.96 2.51 -1.02
C LEU A 314 -5.61 3.81 -0.56
N SER A 315 -5.28 4.30 0.64
CA SER A 315 -5.82 5.56 1.14
C SER A 315 -5.40 6.76 0.28
N HIS A 316 -4.13 6.80 -0.14
CA HIS A 316 -3.57 7.89 -0.95
C HIS A 316 -4.13 7.93 -2.37
N ILE A 317 -4.51 6.79 -2.94
CA ILE A 317 -5.04 6.69 -4.31
C ILE A 317 -6.57 6.59 -4.36
N ALA A 318 -7.26 6.53 -3.21
CA ALA A 318 -8.72 6.54 -3.16
C ALA A 318 -9.27 7.79 -3.87
N ALA A 319 -8.78 8.96 -3.46
CA ALA A 319 -8.90 10.22 -4.18
C ALA A 319 -7.58 10.54 -4.90
N LEU A 320 -7.61 11.41 -5.91
CA LEU A 320 -6.41 11.81 -6.65
C LEU A 320 -6.32 13.33 -6.78
N PRO A 321 -5.10 13.90 -6.91
CA PRO A 321 -4.92 15.25 -7.43
C PRO A 321 -5.45 15.37 -8.86
N LYS A 322 -5.62 16.62 -9.33
CA LYS A 322 -6.20 16.95 -10.64
C LYS A 322 -5.51 16.28 -11.85
N ASN A 323 -4.24 15.90 -11.76
CA ASN A 323 -3.54 15.23 -12.86
C ASN A 323 -3.87 13.74 -12.98
N GLU A 324 -4.55 13.17 -11.98
CA GLU A 324 -5.00 11.77 -11.92
C GLU A 324 -3.87 10.73 -12.08
N ILE A 325 -2.62 11.12 -11.79
CA ILE A 325 -1.45 10.24 -11.93
C ILE A 325 -1.28 9.36 -10.69
N ILE A 326 -1.14 8.05 -10.90
CA ILE A 326 -0.84 7.09 -9.83
C ILE A 326 0.56 6.50 -10.03
N PRO A 327 1.49 6.76 -9.10
CA PRO A 327 2.82 6.18 -9.17
C PRO A 327 2.96 4.93 -8.29
N PHE A 328 3.70 3.93 -8.78
CA PHE A 328 4.23 2.80 -8.01
C PHE A 328 5.75 2.93 -7.90
N ARG A 329 6.32 2.49 -6.78
CA ARG A 329 7.75 2.54 -6.49
C ARG A 329 8.21 1.23 -5.88
N PHE A 330 9.27 0.65 -6.41
CA PHE A 330 9.87 -0.57 -5.89
C PHE A 330 11.27 -0.30 -5.33
N TYR A 331 11.51 -0.77 -4.11
CA TYR A 331 12.75 -0.51 -3.38
C TYR A 331 13.75 -1.65 -3.55
N ILE A 332 14.75 -1.48 -4.43
CA ILE A 332 15.72 -2.53 -4.78
C ILE A 332 17.09 -2.35 -4.15
N HIS A 333 17.54 -1.11 -4.02
CA HIS A 333 18.84 -0.72 -3.46
C HIS A 333 18.67 0.53 -2.58
N ASP A 334 19.48 0.63 -1.54
CA ASP A 334 19.60 1.84 -0.74
C ASP A 334 20.95 2.49 -1.02
N PRO A 335 21.00 3.69 -1.63
CA PRO A 335 22.26 4.34 -1.90
C PRO A 335 22.83 5.08 -0.70
N TRP A 336 22.16 5.18 0.47
CA TRP A 336 22.67 5.89 1.65
C TRP A 336 22.79 5.01 2.91
N TRP A 337 21.99 3.95 3.06
CA TRP A 337 22.23 2.88 4.03
C TRP A 337 22.89 1.68 3.36
N ALA A 338 23.82 1.02 4.05
CA ALA A 338 24.59 -0.10 3.50
C ALA A 338 23.75 -1.38 3.38
N ASN A 339 22.77 -1.39 2.49
CA ASN A 339 21.93 -2.55 2.17
C ASN A 339 21.39 -2.48 0.74
N SER A 340 20.85 -3.60 0.27
CA SER A 340 20.18 -3.75 -1.02
C SER A 340 18.92 -4.58 -0.79
N PRO A 341 17.76 -3.95 -0.54
CA PRO A 341 16.56 -4.64 -0.09
C PRO A 341 16.20 -5.89 -0.89
N TRP A 342 16.36 -5.90 -2.22
CA TRP A 342 16.16 -7.09 -3.04
C TRP A 342 17.04 -8.27 -2.61
N LEU A 343 18.32 -8.01 -2.35
CA LEU A 343 19.32 -9.03 -2.03
C LEU A 343 19.31 -9.45 -0.56
N ASP A 344 19.10 -8.50 0.37
CA ASP A 344 19.35 -8.74 1.81
C ASP A 344 18.12 -8.59 2.74
N ARG A 345 17.01 -8.01 2.28
CA ARG A 345 15.77 -7.88 3.08
C ARG A 345 14.65 -8.77 2.57
N TYR A 346 14.36 -8.69 1.28
CA TYR A 346 13.34 -9.52 0.65
C TYR A 346 13.81 -10.97 0.44
N GLY A 347 15.11 -11.24 0.54
CA GLY A 347 15.65 -12.57 0.27
C GLY A 347 15.43 -13.01 -1.18
N ARG A 348 15.39 -12.05 -2.12
CA ARG A 348 15.14 -12.27 -3.55
C ARG A 348 13.73 -12.80 -3.85
N GLU A 349 12.77 -12.43 -3.01
CA GLU A 349 11.37 -12.80 -3.16
C GLU A 349 10.52 -11.60 -3.61
N PRO A 350 9.63 -11.75 -4.60
CA PRO A 350 8.92 -10.64 -5.25
C PRO A 350 7.62 -10.20 -4.55
N HIS A 351 7.46 -10.45 -3.24
CA HIS A 351 6.23 -10.13 -2.52
C HIS A 351 5.92 -8.62 -2.51
N ASP A 352 6.94 -7.79 -2.36
CA ASP A 352 6.85 -6.32 -2.42
C ASP A 352 6.61 -5.76 -3.85
N ILE A 353 6.55 -6.65 -4.85
CA ILE A 353 6.07 -6.33 -6.20
C ILE A 353 4.62 -6.78 -6.36
N TYR A 354 4.36 -8.04 -6.02
CA TYR A 354 3.06 -8.68 -6.27
C TYR A 354 1.96 -8.26 -5.32
N LEU A 355 2.27 -7.86 -4.08
CA LEU A 355 1.26 -7.36 -3.15
C LEU A 355 0.77 -5.98 -3.58
N PRO A 356 1.62 -4.95 -3.78
CA PRO A 356 1.12 -3.64 -4.18
C PRO A 356 0.47 -3.67 -5.56
N LEU A 357 1.07 -4.32 -6.56
CA LEU A 357 0.50 -4.36 -7.91
C LEU A 357 -0.72 -5.29 -8.05
N ALA A 358 -1.18 -5.92 -6.97
CA ALA A 358 -2.45 -6.66 -6.92
C ALA A 358 -3.60 -5.87 -6.30
N ILE A 359 -3.40 -4.60 -5.93
CA ILE A 359 -4.47 -3.74 -5.44
C ILE A 359 -4.83 -2.64 -6.45
N ASN A 360 -6.08 -2.17 -6.42
CA ASN A 360 -6.55 -1.15 -7.35
C ASN A 360 -7.54 -0.15 -6.72
N ARG A 361 -7.74 0.98 -7.42
CA ARG A 361 -8.84 1.92 -7.15
C ARG A 361 -9.95 1.80 -8.19
N ILE A 362 -11.17 2.17 -7.81
CA ILE A 362 -12.30 2.38 -8.71
C ILE A 362 -12.66 3.87 -8.76
N ASP A 363 -12.78 4.43 -9.97
CA ASP A 363 -13.21 5.81 -10.19
C ASP A 363 -14.75 5.95 -10.28
N ALA A 364 -15.23 7.19 -10.43
CA ALA A 364 -16.65 7.50 -10.57
C ALA A 364 -17.34 6.85 -11.78
N ALA A 365 -16.60 6.54 -12.85
CA ALA A 365 -17.11 5.82 -14.03
C ALA A 365 -17.15 4.30 -13.83
N GLY A 366 -16.70 3.82 -12.66
CA GLY A 366 -16.59 2.40 -12.36
C GLY A 366 -15.48 1.72 -13.15
N ALA A 367 -14.39 2.43 -13.45
CA ALA A 367 -13.20 1.89 -14.10
C ALA A 367 -12.04 1.77 -13.10
N THR A 368 -11.15 0.80 -13.35
CA THR A 368 -9.90 0.64 -12.60
C THR A 368 -8.84 1.59 -13.14
N THR A 369 -8.11 2.28 -12.26
CA THR A 369 -6.96 3.09 -12.67
C THR A 369 -5.66 2.33 -12.44
N ARG A 370 -4.83 2.19 -13.48
CA ARG A 370 -3.53 1.53 -13.40
C ARG A 370 -2.44 2.53 -12.97
N PRO A 371 -1.32 2.07 -12.38
CA PRO A 371 -0.17 2.93 -12.18
C PRO A 371 0.35 3.46 -13.53
N ASP A 372 0.48 4.78 -13.62
CA ASP A 372 1.07 5.48 -14.76
C ASP A 372 2.57 5.26 -14.82
N SER A 373 3.22 5.24 -13.66
CA SER A 373 4.68 5.17 -13.56
C SER A 373 5.16 4.11 -12.58
N VAL A 374 6.27 3.47 -12.95
CA VAL A 374 7.01 2.54 -12.08
C VAL A 374 8.38 3.14 -11.79
N SER A 375 8.63 3.44 -10.52
CA SER A 375 9.88 4.00 -10.03
C SER A 375 10.74 2.92 -9.39
N ILE A 376 12.04 2.93 -9.66
CA ILE A 376 13.00 1.94 -9.17
C ILE A 376 13.99 2.65 -8.24
N LEU A 377 13.82 2.49 -6.92
CA LEU A 377 14.65 3.11 -5.90
C LEU A 377 15.72 2.14 -5.39
N THR A 378 17.01 2.47 -5.49
CA THR A 378 17.65 3.08 -6.66
C THR A 378 18.23 2.02 -7.57
N VAL A 379 18.67 2.38 -8.77
CA VAL A 379 19.38 1.44 -9.67
C VAL A 379 20.83 1.18 -9.29
N ASP A 380 21.41 2.00 -8.38
CA ASP A 380 22.74 1.82 -7.80
C ASP A 380 22.68 1.60 -6.28
N ASP A 381 23.63 0.80 -5.76
CA ASP A 381 23.76 0.52 -4.34
C ASP A 381 24.50 1.63 -3.56
N SER A 382 24.67 1.44 -2.25
CA SER A 382 25.32 2.40 -1.33
C SER A 382 26.75 2.77 -1.71
N TRP A 383 27.38 1.96 -2.56
CA TRP A 383 28.74 2.11 -3.07
C TRP A 383 28.76 2.59 -4.53
N GLY A 384 27.61 2.97 -5.08
CA GLY A 384 27.44 3.38 -6.48
C GLY A 384 27.61 2.25 -7.49
N ARG A 385 27.54 0.98 -7.05
CA ARG A 385 27.65 -0.18 -7.94
C ARG A 385 26.27 -0.53 -8.48
N ARG A 386 26.21 -1.10 -9.68
CA ARG A 386 24.96 -1.52 -10.33
C ARG A 386 25.09 -2.99 -10.75
N PRO A 387 24.86 -3.96 -9.86
CA PRO A 387 25.06 -5.36 -10.16
C PRO A 387 23.99 -5.86 -11.15
N ASP A 388 24.41 -6.42 -12.30
CA ASP A 388 23.52 -6.91 -13.37
C ASP A 388 22.50 -7.97 -12.90
N VAL A 389 22.78 -8.68 -11.81
CA VAL A 389 21.89 -9.71 -11.26
C VAL A 389 20.53 -9.16 -10.85
N VAL A 390 20.47 -7.94 -10.32
CA VAL A 390 19.23 -7.36 -9.78
C VAL A 390 18.22 -7.03 -10.87
N PRO A 391 18.54 -6.25 -11.93
CA PRO A 391 17.58 -5.99 -13.00
C PRO A 391 17.15 -7.28 -13.73
N ASN A 392 18.04 -8.27 -13.85
CA ASN A 392 17.73 -9.56 -14.48
C ASN A 392 16.71 -10.40 -13.69
N GLU A 393 16.71 -10.28 -12.36
CA GLU A 393 15.77 -11.01 -11.50
C GLU A 393 14.46 -10.26 -11.30
N VAL A 394 14.52 -8.94 -11.10
CA VAL A 394 13.35 -8.12 -10.76
C VAL A 394 12.46 -7.84 -11.97
N THR A 395 13.04 -7.59 -13.15
CA THR A 395 12.29 -7.12 -14.32
C THR A 395 11.15 -8.08 -14.74
N PRO A 396 11.34 -9.40 -14.81
CA PRO A 396 10.26 -10.33 -15.15
C PRO A 396 9.09 -10.26 -14.16
N HIS A 397 9.36 -10.09 -12.87
CA HIS A 397 8.31 -9.98 -11.85
C HIS A 397 7.49 -8.69 -12.02
N LEU A 398 8.14 -7.55 -12.28
CA LEU A 398 7.45 -6.29 -12.58
C LEU A 398 6.57 -6.39 -13.82
N GLN A 399 7.12 -6.89 -14.93
CA GLN A 399 6.37 -7.05 -16.18
C GLN A 399 5.15 -7.96 -16.00
N ARG A 400 5.32 -9.06 -15.25
CA ARG A 400 4.24 -9.99 -14.93
C ARG A 400 3.15 -9.31 -14.10
N ALA A 401 3.52 -8.65 -13.01
CA ALA A 401 2.57 -7.97 -12.13
C ALA A 401 1.77 -6.87 -12.85
N LEU A 402 2.42 -6.10 -13.74
CA LEU A 402 1.74 -5.09 -14.56
C LEU A 402 0.79 -5.69 -15.60
N ALA A 403 1.13 -6.85 -16.18
CA ALA A 403 0.28 -7.56 -17.13
C ALA A 403 -0.96 -8.18 -16.45
N ASP A 404 -0.80 -8.59 -15.20
CA ASP A 404 -1.84 -9.16 -14.36
C ASP A 404 -2.54 -8.13 -13.46
N PHE A 405 -2.28 -6.82 -13.70
CA PHE A 405 -2.86 -5.75 -12.88
C PHE A 405 -4.39 -5.82 -12.89
N PRO A 406 -5.05 -5.63 -11.73
CA PRO A 406 -6.48 -5.87 -11.60
C PRO A 406 -7.33 -4.95 -12.50
N ASP A 407 -8.38 -5.51 -13.12
CA ASP A 407 -9.28 -4.83 -14.06
C ASP A 407 -10.75 -4.78 -13.60
N ALA A 408 -11.03 -5.29 -12.39
CA ALA A 408 -12.34 -5.24 -11.75
C ALA A 408 -12.19 -5.15 -10.21
N PRO A 409 -13.26 -4.85 -9.46
CA PRO A 409 -13.26 -4.97 -8.01
C PRO A 409 -12.90 -6.40 -7.58
N GLY A 410 -11.99 -6.52 -6.62
CA GLY A 410 -11.56 -7.79 -6.06
C GLY A 410 -12.54 -8.36 -5.03
N LEU A 411 -12.09 -9.36 -4.28
CA LEU A 411 -12.92 -10.04 -3.29
C LEU A 411 -13.48 -9.06 -2.23
N VAL A 412 -12.64 -8.12 -1.77
CA VAL A 412 -13.03 -7.10 -0.80
C VAL A 412 -12.75 -5.72 -1.37
N THR A 413 -13.77 -4.87 -1.33
CA THR A 413 -13.68 -3.46 -1.71
C THR A 413 -13.86 -2.58 -0.50
N TRP A 414 -12.86 -1.75 -0.18
CA TRP A 414 -12.92 -0.74 0.87
C TRP A 414 -13.55 0.54 0.33
N ILE A 415 -14.73 0.89 0.85
CA ILE A 415 -15.31 2.21 0.64
C ILE A 415 -14.62 3.14 1.63
N TYR A 416 -13.58 3.83 1.16
CA TYR A 416 -12.74 4.70 1.97
C TYR A 416 -13.45 6.04 2.24
N PRO A 417 -13.68 6.41 3.50
CA PRO A 417 -14.36 7.65 3.89
C PRO A 417 -13.42 8.87 3.79
N PHE A 418 -12.88 9.11 2.58
CA PHE A 418 -11.83 10.12 2.36
C PHE A 418 -12.29 11.52 2.82
N ASN A 419 -13.49 11.94 2.45
CA ASN A 419 -13.99 13.27 2.82
C ASN A 419 -14.41 13.31 4.29
N GLU A 420 -15.07 12.26 4.75
CA GLU A 420 -15.62 12.16 6.09
C GLU A 420 -14.51 12.16 7.14
N TYR A 421 -13.39 11.46 6.92
CA TYR A 421 -12.23 11.53 7.81
C TYR A 421 -11.66 12.94 7.97
N HIS A 422 -11.64 13.74 6.89
CA HIS A 422 -11.22 15.14 6.99
C HIS A 422 -12.24 15.95 7.82
N GLU A 423 -13.54 15.75 7.59
CA GLU A 423 -14.58 16.40 8.39
C GLU A 423 -14.54 15.99 9.87
N TRP A 424 -14.25 14.73 10.18
CA TRP A 424 -14.16 14.22 11.55
C TRP A 424 -12.95 14.74 12.32
N THR A 425 -11.84 14.98 11.61
CA THR A 425 -10.62 15.55 12.21
C THR A 425 -10.72 17.06 12.40
N PHE A 426 -11.24 17.80 11.42
CA PHE A 426 -11.30 19.27 11.45
C PHE A 426 -12.61 19.85 11.98
N GLY A 427 -13.64 19.01 12.13
CA GLY A 427 -14.95 19.39 12.67
C GLY A 427 -14.96 19.54 14.19
N SER A 428 -16.01 20.18 14.70
CA SER A 428 -16.18 20.47 16.14
C SER A 428 -16.61 19.25 16.98
N GLU A 429 -17.01 18.15 16.35
CA GLU A 429 -17.62 16.99 17.02
C GLU A 429 -16.61 15.95 17.54
N GLY A 430 -15.30 16.17 17.35
CA GLY A 430 -14.25 15.44 18.08
C GLY A 430 -14.15 13.94 17.78
N ARG A 431 -14.25 13.53 16.50
CA ARG A 431 -14.27 12.11 16.09
C ARG A 431 -12.93 11.56 15.58
N VAL A 432 -11.84 12.27 15.85
CA VAL A 432 -10.48 11.91 15.40
C VAL A 432 -10.03 10.52 15.87
N GLN A 433 -10.54 10.03 17.01
CA GLN A 433 -10.25 8.68 17.51
C GLN A 433 -10.76 7.58 16.57
N GLU A 434 -11.88 7.83 15.88
CA GLU A 434 -12.43 6.92 14.88
C GLU A 434 -11.58 6.92 13.60
N VAL A 435 -11.05 8.09 13.21
CA VAL A 435 -10.11 8.24 12.08
C VAL A 435 -8.81 7.48 12.37
N PHE A 436 -8.26 7.63 13.57
CA PHE A 436 -7.08 6.89 14.03
C PHE A 436 -7.34 5.38 14.00
N PHE A 437 -8.39 4.94 14.68
CA PHE A 437 -8.74 3.53 14.77
C PHE A 437 -8.95 2.92 13.38
N GLY A 438 -9.65 3.62 12.49
CA GLY A 438 -10.08 3.08 11.21
C GLY A 438 -8.92 2.54 10.37
N ASP A 439 -7.88 3.34 10.17
CA ASP A 439 -6.77 2.94 9.30
C ASP A 439 -5.76 2.04 10.01
N TRP A 440 -5.51 2.23 11.32
CA TRP A 440 -4.65 1.34 12.09
C TRP A 440 -5.25 -0.06 12.23
N PHE A 441 -6.56 -0.16 12.46
CA PHE A 441 -7.28 -1.45 12.51
C PHE A 441 -7.26 -2.16 11.16
N MET A 442 -7.49 -1.44 10.05
CA MET A 442 -7.42 -2.03 8.71
C MET A 442 -6.01 -2.50 8.36
N ARG A 443 -4.97 -1.74 8.73
CA ARG A 443 -3.56 -2.15 8.59
C ARG A 443 -3.30 -3.47 9.29
N ALA A 444 -3.69 -3.58 10.54
CA ALA A 444 -3.51 -4.79 11.33
C ALA A 444 -4.38 -5.97 10.84
N ALA A 445 -5.58 -5.71 10.31
CA ALA A 445 -6.42 -6.74 9.69
C ALA A 445 -5.79 -7.32 8.41
N VAL A 446 -5.23 -6.46 7.55
CA VAL A 446 -4.51 -6.90 6.34
C VAL A 446 -3.29 -7.74 6.69
N ASN A 447 -2.49 -7.30 7.68
CA ASN A 447 -1.37 -8.10 8.22
C ASN A 447 -1.80 -9.46 8.82
N GLN A 448 -3.09 -9.62 9.15
CA GLN A 448 -3.68 -10.85 9.66
C GLN A 448 -4.48 -11.62 8.59
N GLY A 449 -4.23 -11.33 7.30
CA GLY A 449 -4.73 -12.06 6.15
C GLY A 449 -6.09 -11.59 5.63
N PHE A 450 -6.57 -10.41 6.03
CA PHE A 450 -7.78 -9.83 5.43
C PHE A 450 -7.50 -9.43 3.97
N PRO A 451 -8.20 -10.01 2.97
CA PRO A 451 -7.82 -9.92 1.56
C PRO A 451 -8.34 -8.65 0.87
N LEU A 452 -8.00 -7.50 1.44
CA LEU A 452 -8.35 -6.19 0.90
C LEU A 452 -7.56 -5.92 -0.40
N SER A 453 -8.25 -5.80 -1.53
CA SER A 453 -7.63 -5.61 -2.85
C SER A 453 -8.15 -4.42 -3.64
N THR A 454 -9.25 -3.80 -3.24
CA THR A 454 -9.84 -2.67 -3.98
C THR A 454 -10.21 -1.53 -3.04
N VAL A 455 -10.02 -0.29 -3.48
CA VAL A 455 -10.49 0.94 -2.81
C VAL A 455 -11.40 1.78 -3.70
N VAL A 456 -12.37 2.44 -3.10
CA VAL A 456 -13.25 3.42 -3.75
C VAL A 456 -13.65 4.47 -2.71
N THR A 457 -13.72 5.76 -3.05
CA THR A 457 -14.26 6.76 -2.10
C THR A 457 -15.77 6.62 -1.97
N THR A 458 -16.37 7.11 -0.88
CA THR A 458 -17.83 7.20 -0.75
C THR A 458 -18.49 7.82 -1.97
N GLU A 459 -17.95 8.95 -2.46
CA GLU A 459 -18.46 9.66 -3.64
C GLU A 459 -18.38 8.81 -4.91
N ASN A 460 -17.19 8.26 -5.21
CA ASN A 460 -17.00 7.44 -6.41
C ASN A 460 -17.86 6.19 -6.37
N PHE A 461 -18.06 5.60 -5.19
CA PHE A 461 -18.91 4.43 -5.01
C PHE A 461 -20.37 4.73 -5.35
N LEU A 462 -20.90 5.86 -4.86
CA LEU A 462 -22.27 6.31 -5.13
C LEU A 462 -22.48 6.62 -6.63
N GLN A 463 -21.47 7.16 -7.32
CA GLN A 463 -21.54 7.43 -8.76
C GLN A 463 -21.34 6.17 -9.61
N ALA A 464 -20.36 5.33 -9.27
CA ALA A 464 -20.04 4.11 -10.00
C ALA A 464 -21.19 3.10 -9.99
N ARG A 465 -21.93 2.98 -8.87
CA ARG A 465 -23.13 2.11 -8.82
C ARG A 465 -24.25 2.57 -9.74
N GLN A 466 -24.38 3.87 -9.98
CA GLN A 466 -25.40 4.40 -10.89
C GLN A 466 -24.98 4.10 -12.33
N THR A 467 -23.70 4.28 -12.64
CA THR A 467 -23.13 4.01 -13.97
C THR A 467 -23.10 2.52 -14.30
N LYS A 468 -22.75 1.67 -13.33
CA LYS A 468 -22.61 0.21 -13.47
C LYS A 468 -23.20 -0.52 -12.25
N PRO A 469 -24.53 -0.74 -12.18
CA PRO A 469 -25.20 -1.34 -11.01
C PRO A 469 -24.72 -2.74 -10.61
N ALA A 470 -24.08 -3.48 -11.53
CA ALA A 470 -23.58 -4.82 -11.25
C ALA A 470 -22.10 -4.87 -10.80
N LEU A 471 -21.40 -3.73 -10.80
CA LEU A 471 -19.94 -3.64 -10.67
C LEU A 471 -19.41 -4.35 -9.41
N PHE A 472 -20.09 -4.19 -8.28
CA PHE A 472 -19.63 -4.68 -6.98
C PHE A 472 -20.28 -5.99 -6.52
N ARG A 473 -21.14 -6.64 -7.33
CA ARG A 473 -21.91 -7.83 -6.91
C ARG A 473 -21.04 -8.98 -6.41
N ALA A 474 -19.86 -9.18 -7.02
CA ALA A 474 -18.93 -10.23 -6.63
C ALA A 474 -18.04 -9.86 -5.43
N SER A 475 -18.08 -8.60 -4.97
CA SER A 475 -17.24 -8.08 -3.89
C SER A 475 -18.00 -8.05 -2.56
N ILE A 476 -17.25 -8.09 -1.46
CA ILE A 476 -17.72 -7.77 -0.12
C ILE A 476 -17.35 -6.31 0.15
N LEU A 477 -18.36 -5.45 0.22
CA LEU A 477 -18.17 -4.02 0.45
C LEU A 477 -17.86 -3.78 1.92
N THR A 478 -16.71 -3.17 2.20
CA THR A 478 -16.22 -2.96 3.57
C THR A 478 -16.02 -1.48 3.85
N CYS A 479 -16.48 -0.98 4.99
CA CYS A 479 -16.27 0.42 5.40
C CYS A 479 -16.47 0.62 6.91
N PRO A 480 -15.97 1.74 7.48
CA PRO A 480 -16.43 2.20 8.77
C PRO A 480 -17.94 2.41 8.79
N VAL A 481 -18.54 2.35 9.98
CA VAL A 481 -19.98 2.57 10.11
C VAL A 481 -20.35 4.00 9.62
N PRO A 482 -21.23 4.15 8.61
CA PRO A 482 -21.61 5.46 8.08
C PRO A 482 -22.45 6.29 9.06
N GLU A 483 -22.41 7.61 8.86
CA GLU A 483 -23.19 8.57 9.64
C GLU A 483 -24.71 8.43 9.42
N PRO A 484 -25.53 8.88 10.39
CA PRO A 484 -26.97 8.81 10.31
C PRO A 484 -27.53 9.66 9.16
N GLY A 485 -28.42 9.08 8.37
CA GLY A 485 -29.07 9.72 7.23
C GLY A 485 -28.16 9.95 6.03
N SER A 486 -26.92 9.46 6.05
CA SER A 486 -25.97 9.65 4.94
C SER A 486 -26.43 8.92 3.67
N PRO A 487 -26.11 9.44 2.47
CA PRO A 487 -26.35 8.73 1.22
C PRO A 487 -25.68 7.35 1.18
N LEU A 488 -24.52 7.20 1.83
CA LEU A 488 -23.83 5.93 1.96
C LEU A 488 -24.65 4.91 2.77
N ALA A 489 -25.17 5.29 3.93
CA ALA A 489 -26.00 4.39 4.75
C ALA A 489 -27.21 3.85 3.95
N ALA A 490 -27.93 4.74 3.25
CA ALA A 490 -29.05 4.35 2.41
C ALA A 490 -28.63 3.40 1.29
N ALA A 491 -27.52 3.70 0.61
CA ALA A 491 -27.01 2.93 -0.51
C ALA A 491 -26.48 1.54 -0.10
N LEU A 492 -25.95 1.39 1.12
CA LEU A 492 -25.55 0.08 1.66
C LEU A 492 -26.77 -0.77 2.05
N ILE A 493 -27.80 -0.17 2.67
CA ILE A 493 -29.05 -0.88 2.99
C ILE A 493 -29.72 -1.38 1.71
N GLU A 494 -29.75 -0.54 0.66
CA GLU A 494 -30.27 -0.92 -0.65
C GLU A 494 -29.47 -2.08 -1.27
N GLU A 495 -28.13 -1.99 -1.24
CA GLU A 495 -27.24 -3.02 -1.76
C GLU A 495 -27.51 -4.39 -1.11
N VAL A 496 -27.60 -4.42 0.22
CA VAL A 496 -27.90 -5.64 0.97
C VAL A 496 -29.30 -6.16 0.63
N ARG A 497 -30.31 -5.30 0.54
CA ARG A 497 -31.67 -5.73 0.14
C ARG A 497 -31.71 -6.38 -1.25
N ASN A 498 -30.79 -5.99 -2.13
CA ASN A 498 -30.65 -6.53 -3.49
C ASN A 498 -29.75 -7.78 -3.57
N GLY A 499 -29.36 -8.37 -2.43
CA GLY A 499 -28.53 -9.58 -2.39
C GLY A 499 -27.02 -9.30 -2.27
N GLY A 500 -26.62 -8.04 -2.10
CA GLY A 500 -25.23 -7.65 -1.90
C GLY A 500 -24.69 -8.04 -0.52
N ARG A 501 -23.37 -7.88 -0.36
CA ARG A 501 -22.63 -8.25 0.86
C ARG A 501 -21.87 -7.05 1.41
N VAL A 502 -22.16 -6.68 2.65
CA VAL A 502 -21.59 -5.51 3.32
C VAL A 502 -20.99 -5.90 4.66
N LEU A 503 -19.74 -5.52 4.93
CA LEU A 503 -19.05 -5.70 6.20
C LEU A 503 -18.67 -4.34 6.79
N LEU A 504 -19.32 -3.95 7.88
CA LEU A 504 -19.01 -2.72 8.61
C LEU A 504 -17.97 -2.98 9.70
N TYR A 505 -17.17 -1.96 10.04
CA TYR A 505 -16.27 -2.04 11.18
C TYR A 505 -16.22 -0.76 12.02
N GLY A 506 -15.82 -0.90 13.28
CA GLY A 506 -15.63 0.21 14.22
C GLY A 506 -16.82 0.52 15.13
N PRO A 507 -16.75 1.65 15.87
CA PRO A 507 -17.76 2.02 16.88
C PRO A 507 -19.13 2.27 16.26
N LEU A 508 -20.18 2.07 17.07
CA LEU A 508 -21.57 2.32 16.67
C LEU A 508 -22.15 3.61 17.27
N THR A 509 -21.34 4.37 18.00
CA THR A 509 -21.75 5.59 18.71
C THR A 509 -22.45 6.60 17.79
N HIS A 510 -21.98 6.71 16.54
CA HIS A 510 -22.53 7.61 15.51
C HIS A 510 -23.23 6.84 14.38
N ALA A 511 -23.72 5.63 14.64
CA ALA A 511 -24.33 4.78 13.61
C ALA A 511 -25.73 5.26 13.18
N ASP A 512 -26.06 5.08 11.90
CA ASP A 512 -27.42 5.24 11.41
C ASP A 512 -28.41 4.31 12.15
N PRO A 513 -29.52 4.82 12.72
CA PRO A 513 -30.51 4.00 13.41
C PRO A 513 -31.12 2.87 12.56
N GLN A 514 -31.26 3.07 11.25
CA GLN A 514 -31.72 2.03 10.33
C GLN A 514 -30.67 0.92 10.17
N LEU A 515 -29.38 1.26 10.15
CA LEU A 515 -28.30 0.27 10.16
C LEU A 515 -28.30 -0.53 11.47
N LEU A 516 -28.42 0.14 12.63
CA LEU A 516 -28.53 -0.53 13.94
C LEU A 516 -29.70 -1.52 13.97
N ASN A 517 -30.87 -1.09 13.49
CA ASN A 517 -32.04 -1.96 13.40
C ASN A 517 -31.81 -3.14 12.44
N THR A 518 -31.17 -2.92 11.31
CA THR A 518 -30.85 -3.97 10.32
C THR A 518 -29.86 -4.99 10.90
N LEU A 519 -28.87 -4.53 11.68
CA LEU A 519 -27.92 -5.38 12.40
C LEU A 519 -28.56 -6.07 13.64
N GLY A 520 -29.74 -5.64 14.07
CA GLY A 520 -30.38 -6.13 15.28
C GLY A 520 -29.61 -5.75 16.55
N LEU A 521 -29.06 -4.54 16.59
CA LEU A 521 -28.25 -4.00 17.68
C LEU A 521 -28.91 -2.77 18.29
N LYS A 522 -28.61 -2.52 19.57
CA LYS A 522 -28.93 -1.25 20.23
C LYS A 522 -27.75 -0.74 21.05
N PRO A 523 -27.62 0.58 21.23
CA PRO A 523 -26.58 1.16 22.08
C PRO A 523 -26.71 0.70 23.53
N ALA A 524 -25.58 0.58 24.21
CA ALA A 524 -25.44 0.27 25.62
C ALA A 524 -24.23 1.01 26.20
N LYS A 525 -24.12 1.03 27.53
CA LYS A 525 -22.95 1.62 28.19
C LYS A 525 -21.66 0.92 27.71
N PRO A 526 -20.64 1.64 27.23
CA PRO A 526 -19.44 1.01 26.69
C PRO A 526 -18.68 0.16 27.71
N LEU A 527 -18.06 -0.93 27.25
CA LEU A 527 -17.05 -1.71 27.97
C LEU A 527 -15.67 -1.49 27.34
N ALA A 528 -14.65 -1.30 28.17
CA ALA A 528 -13.26 -1.11 27.75
C ALA A 528 -12.30 -1.74 28.77
N GLY A 529 -11.01 -1.76 28.45
CA GLY A 529 -9.97 -2.42 29.25
C GLY A 529 -9.83 -3.90 28.91
N VAL A 530 -9.45 -4.71 29.89
CA VAL A 530 -9.31 -6.16 29.72
C VAL A 530 -10.69 -6.81 29.79
N LEU A 531 -11.10 -7.43 28.68
CA LEU A 531 -12.41 -8.07 28.53
C LEU A 531 -12.24 -9.55 28.18
N GLN A 532 -13.20 -10.36 28.60
CA GLN A 532 -13.33 -11.74 28.16
C GLN A 532 -13.98 -11.78 26.79
N ILE A 533 -13.38 -12.44 25.80
CA ILE A 533 -13.96 -12.60 24.47
C ILE A 533 -14.43 -14.04 24.25
N LYS A 534 -15.63 -14.18 23.68
CA LYS A 534 -16.18 -15.46 23.22
C LYS A 534 -16.61 -15.31 21.78
N SER A 535 -16.20 -16.25 20.94
CA SER A 535 -16.50 -16.26 19.51
C SER A 535 -16.97 -17.64 19.08
N SER A 536 -17.97 -17.70 18.20
CA SER A 536 -18.39 -18.90 17.47
C SER A 536 -17.69 -19.05 16.13
N LEU A 537 -16.96 -18.01 15.68
CA LEU A 537 -16.13 -18.10 14.47
C LEU A 537 -15.03 -19.12 14.70
N GLU A 538 -14.83 -20.01 13.72
CA GLU A 538 -13.79 -21.03 13.82
C GLU A 538 -12.39 -20.37 13.79
N PRO A 539 -11.56 -20.55 14.83
CA PRO A 539 -10.27 -19.88 14.92
C PRO A 539 -9.22 -20.54 14.00
N ASP A 540 -8.09 -19.86 13.85
CA ASP A 540 -6.87 -20.51 13.37
C ASP A 540 -6.48 -21.68 14.28
N ARG A 541 -5.75 -22.64 13.72
CA ARG A 541 -5.31 -23.84 14.43
C ARG A 541 -3.81 -23.80 14.66
N TRP A 542 -3.40 -24.39 15.77
CA TRP A 542 -1.99 -24.53 16.13
C TRP A 542 -1.62 -26.01 16.07
N ALA A 543 -0.36 -26.34 15.77
CA ALA A 543 0.11 -27.71 15.71
C ALA A 543 0.18 -28.37 17.10
N GLY A 544 0.27 -27.58 18.17
CA GLY A 544 0.22 -28.04 19.57
C GLY A 544 -1.13 -27.79 20.25
N ASP A 545 -1.24 -28.21 21.51
CA ASP A 545 -2.46 -28.11 22.34
C ASP A 545 -2.69 -26.71 22.96
N ALA A 546 -2.06 -25.66 22.43
CA ALA A 546 -2.21 -24.30 22.94
C ALA A 546 -3.67 -23.83 22.76
N ALA A 547 -4.31 -23.39 23.83
CA ALA A 547 -5.62 -22.75 23.71
C ALA A 547 -5.50 -21.40 23.00
N ALA A 548 -6.52 -21.04 22.21
CA ALA A 548 -6.62 -19.67 21.71
C ALA A 548 -6.83 -18.70 22.89
N PRO A 549 -6.17 -17.53 22.90
CA PRO A 549 -6.43 -16.51 23.91
C PRO A 549 -7.92 -16.14 23.98
N ASP A 550 -8.45 -16.04 25.19
CA ASP A 550 -9.85 -15.68 25.48
C ASP A 550 -9.98 -14.29 26.12
N GLN A 551 -8.88 -13.52 26.14
CA GLN A 551 -8.82 -12.15 26.64
C GLN A 551 -8.45 -11.19 25.53
N ILE A 552 -9.11 -10.03 25.51
CA ILE A 552 -8.82 -8.91 24.62
C ILE A 552 -8.61 -7.64 25.45
N HIS A 553 -7.67 -6.79 25.04
CA HIS A 553 -7.48 -5.48 25.63
C HIS A 553 -8.06 -4.40 24.71
N VAL A 554 -9.26 -3.89 25.05
CA VAL A 554 -9.89 -2.79 24.32
C VAL A 554 -9.44 -1.47 24.92
N ARG A 555 -8.40 -0.87 24.34
CA ARG A 555 -7.90 0.46 24.73
C ARG A 555 -8.80 1.53 24.14
N GLU A 556 -9.59 2.20 24.97
CA GLU A 556 -10.64 3.13 24.54
C GLU A 556 -10.12 4.20 23.57
N ILE A 557 -9.02 4.88 23.94
CA ILE A 557 -8.42 5.96 23.16
C ILE A 557 -8.04 5.51 21.74
N THR A 558 -7.38 4.37 21.59
CA THR A 558 -6.87 3.91 20.29
C THR A 558 -7.86 3.01 19.54
N SER A 559 -8.97 2.61 20.16
CA SER A 559 -10.01 1.75 19.59
C SER A 559 -11.27 2.52 19.14
N GLY A 560 -11.19 3.85 19.09
CA GLY A 560 -12.33 4.72 18.75
C GLY A 560 -13.46 4.64 19.78
N GLY A 561 -13.14 4.41 21.06
CA GLY A 561 -14.11 4.21 22.15
C GLY A 561 -14.19 2.76 22.65
N GLY A 562 -15.06 2.52 23.62
CA GLY A 562 -15.36 1.17 24.12
C GLY A 562 -16.33 0.38 23.23
N VAL A 563 -16.64 -0.85 23.65
CA VAL A 563 -17.64 -1.72 23.01
C VAL A 563 -19.03 -1.36 23.54
N ASP A 564 -19.86 -0.74 22.71
CA ASP A 564 -21.05 0.03 23.11
C ASP A 564 -22.37 -0.53 22.57
N ALA A 565 -22.41 -1.80 22.17
CA ALA A 565 -23.61 -2.41 21.60
C ALA A 565 -24.04 -3.70 22.30
N VAL A 566 -25.34 -3.93 22.36
CA VAL A 566 -25.93 -5.23 22.74
C VAL A 566 -26.83 -5.73 21.62
N CYS A 567 -26.88 -7.05 21.48
CA CYS A 567 -27.77 -7.71 20.55
C CYS A 567 -29.21 -7.64 21.06
N LEU A 568 -30.17 -7.36 20.16
CA LEU A 568 -31.60 -7.49 20.47
C LEU A 568 -31.95 -8.96 20.71
N ASP A 569 -32.82 -9.24 21.66
CA ASP A 569 -33.22 -10.63 22.00
C ASP A 569 -33.87 -11.36 20.81
N SER A 570 -34.59 -10.62 19.96
CA SER A 570 -35.18 -11.12 18.72
C SER A 570 -34.16 -11.45 17.62
N SER A 571 -32.88 -11.14 17.83
CA SER A 571 -31.83 -11.19 16.81
C SER A 571 -30.56 -11.89 17.31
N ARG A 572 -30.69 -12.78 18.30
CA ARG A 572 -29.54 -13.56 18.82
C ARG A 572 -28.91 -14.48 17.77
N GLU A 573 -29.70 -14.92 16.79
CA GLU A 573 -29.20 -15.63 15.62
C GLU A 573 -28.27 -14.72 14.81
N GLY A 574 -27.06 -15.21 14.52
CA GLY A 574 -26.00 -14.44 13.86
C GLY A 574 -25.18 -13.52 14.79
N LEU A 575 -25.33 -13.60 16.12
CA LEU A 575 -24.32 -13.06 17.05
C LEU A 575 -23.13 -14.01 17.06
N LEU A 576 -21.98 -13.56 16.56
CA LEU A 576 -20.81 -14.41 16.30
C LEU A 576 -19.69 -14.21 17.31
N ALA A 577 -19.59 -13.01 17.90
CA ALA A 577 -18.66 -12.75 18.98
C ALA A 577 -19.24 -11.76 19.98
N GLN A 578 -18.84 -11.91 21.24
CA GLN A 578 -19.21 -11.05 22.35
C GLN A 578 -18.04 -10.84 23.29
N VAL A 579 -18.03 -9.71 23.98
CA VAL A 579 -17.10 -9.41 25.06
C VAL A 579 -17.83 -9.23 26.39
N ALA A 580 -17.16 -9.52 27.49
CA ALA A 580 -17.74 -9.38 28.83
C ALA A 580 -16.77 -8.77 29.86
N ALA A 581 -17.33 -7.97 30.76
CA ALA A 581 -16.71 -7.50 31.99
C ALA A 581 -17.62 -7.88 33.18
N GLY A 582 -17.31 -8.99 33.85
CA GLY A 582 -18.22 -9.56 34.85
C GLY A 582 -19.54 -10.01 34.22
N GLU A 583 -20.66 -9.45 34.70
CA GLU A 583 -22.01 -9.78 34.19
C GLU A 583 -22.43 -8.93 32.97
N ASP A 584 -21.71 -7.83 32.70
CA ASP A 584 -21.97 -6.98 31.55
C ASP A 584 -21.43 -7.64 30.27
N VAL A 585 -22.31 -7.88 29.30
CA VAL A 585 -21.96 -8.46 27.99
C VAL A 585 -22.26 -7.46 26.87
N ARG A 586 -21.39 -7.39 25.86
CA ARG A 586 -21.58 -6.58 24.67
C ARG A 586 -21.36 -7.41 23.41
N ALA A 587 -22.13 -7.11 22.37
CA ALA A 587 -21.93 -7.67 21.05
C ALA A 587 -20.61 -7.14 20.46
N PHE A 588 -19.83 -8.02 19.86
CA PHE A 588 -18.55 -7.68 19.24
C PHE A 588 -18.57 -7.93 17.73
N THR A 589 -19.24 -9.01 17.29
CA THR A 589 -19.42 -9.33 15.87
C THR A 589 -20.81 -9.87 15.61
N VAL A 590 -21.46 -9.37 14.56
CA VAL A 590 -22.74 -9.90 14.07
C VAL A 590 -22.74 -10.03 12.56
N VAL A 591 -23.50 -11.00 12.02
CA VAL A 591 -23.88 -11.08 10.61
C VAL A 591 -25.38 -11.35 10.52
N ARG A 592 -26.06 -10.71 9.56
CA ARG A 592 -27.49 -10.83 9.31
C ARG A 592 -27.76 -11.06 7.84
N SER A 593 -28.71 -11.95 7.55
CA SER A 593 -29.34 -12.04 6.24
C SER A 593 -30.55 -11.12 6.19
N VAL A 594 -30.69 -10.35 5.12
CA VAL A 594 -31.71 -9.29 5.00
C VAL A 594 -32.46 -9.42 3.68
N GLY A 595 -33.78 -9.31 3.76
CA GLY A 595 -34.65 -9.25 2.59
C GLY A 595 -34.83 -10.58 1.85
N PRO A 596 -35.64 -10.59 0.77
CA PRO A 596 -35.99 -11.80 0.03
C PRO A 596 -34.84 -12.35 -0.84
N HIS A 597 -33.83 -11.51 -1.12
CA HIS A 597 -32.65 -11.90 -1.89
C HIS A 597 -31.49 -12.42 -1.02
N SER A 598 -31.72 -12.57 0.29
CA SER A 598 -30.74 -13.10 1.25
C SER A 598 -29.39 -12.36 1.22
N GLY A 599 -29.39 -11.06 0.97
CA GLY A 599 -28.16 -10.27 1.08
C GLY A 599 -27.69 -10.19 2.52
N GLN A 600 -26.40 -9.94 2.71
CA GLN A 600 -25.77 -10.09 4.01
C GLN A 600 -25.16 -8.78 4.48
N ILE A 601 -25.40 -8.43 5.73
CA ILE A 601 -24.75 -7.33 6.42
C ILE A 601 -24.12 -7.81 7.72
N GLY A 602 -22.84 -7.52 7.88
CA GLY A 602 -22.09 -7.81 9.09
C GLY A 602 -21.50 -6.56 9.70
N TRP A 603 -21.15 -6.67 10.97
CA TRP A 603 -20.44 -5.64 11.71
C TRP A 603 -19.42 -6.29 12.64
N VAL A 604 -18.20 -5.73 12.65
CA VAL A 604 -17.11 -6.08 13.57
C VAL A 604 -16.75 -4.83 14.36
N ARG A 605 -16.96 -4.83 15.68
CA ARG A 605 -16.57 -3.67 16.52
C ARG A 605 -15.08 -3.37 16.38
N GLY A 606 -14.28 -4.43 16.40
CA GLY A 606 -12.82 -4.37 16.38
C GLY A 606 -12.23 -3.77 17.66
N GLY A 607 -10.91 -3.67 17.67
CA GLY A 607 -10.08 -3.06 18.71
C GLY A 607 -8.65 -3.05 18.21
N LEU A 608 -7.86 -2.04 18.56
CA LEU A 608 -6.45 -2.01 18.19
C LEU A 608 -5.66 -2.84 19.20
N SER A 609 -5.26 -4.06 18.82
CA SER A 609 -4.45 -4.99 19.63
C SER A 609 -2.96 -4.63 19.57
N GLU A 610 -2.68 -3.34 19.70
CA GLU A 610 -1.33 -2.76 19.69
C GLU A 610 -1.27 -1.64 20.77
N GLU A 611 -0.09 -1.47 21.36
CA GLU A 611 0.22 -0.47 22.37
C GLU A 611 1.05 0.68 21.77
N ILE A 612 0.71 1.92 22.13
CA ILE A 612 1.53 3.08 21.77
C ILE A 612 2.60 3.28 22.83
N LYS A 613 3.86 3.22 22.43
CA LYS A 613 5.02 3.43 23.31
C LYS A 613 5.78 4.65 22.87
N GLU A 614 6.15 5.50 23.81
CA GLU A 614 6.87 6.76 23.54
C GLU A 614 8.22 6.54 22.83
N SER A 615 8.86 5.37 23.04
CA SER A 615 10.13 5.01 22.41
C SER A 615 10.00 4.47 20.98
N GLU A 616 8.79 4.27 20.46
CA GLU A 616 8.53 3.56 19.21
C GLU A 616 7.85 4.48 18.21
N MET A 617 8.26 4.40 16.94
CA MET A 617 7.66 5.19 15.86
C MET A 617 6.27 4.65 15.44
N LEU A 618 6.06 3.34 15.64
CA LEU A 618 4.84 2.62 15.28
C LEU A 618 4.22 1.96 16.52
N PRO A 619 2.92 1.67 16.52
CA PRO A 619 2.31 0.83 17.54
C PRO A 619 3.03 -0.52 17.67
N VAL A 620 3.12 -1.02 18.90
CA VAL A 620 3.73 -2.32 19.21
C VAL A 620 2.64 -3.35 19.44
N ARG A 621 2.66 -4.44 18.67
CA ARG A 621 1.68 -5.52 18.78
C ARG A 621 1.65 -6.13 20.18
N ASP A 622 0.43 -6.38 20.67
CA ASP A 622 0.21 -7.20 21.86
C ASP A 622 0.72 -8.63 21.64
N ASP A 623 1.20 -9.29 22.70
CA ASP A 623 1.66 -10.68 22.62
C ASP A 623 0.49 -11.63 22.23
N PRO A 624 0.54 -12.26 21.03
CA PRO A 624 -0.54 -13.11 20.54
C PRO A 624 -0.66 -14.45 21.29
N ALA A 625 0.29 -14.80 22.16
CA ALA A 625 0.13 -15.94 23.08
C ALA A 625 -0.77 -15.59 24.28
N THR A 626 -0.87 -14.30 24.62
CA THR A 626 -1.61 -13.81 25.79
C THR A 626 -2.92 -13.13 25.39
N TRP A 627 -2.92 -12.39 24.29
CA TRP A 627 -4.03 -11.52 23.87
C TRP A 627 -4.65 -11.98 22.56
N PHE A 628 -5.97 -11.94 22.50
CA PHE A 628 -6.73 -12.15 21.28
C PHE A 628 -6.60 -10.90 20.38
N GLY A 629 -6.03 -11.10 19.18
CA GLY A 629 -5.95 -10.07 18.14
C GLY A 629 -7.31 -9.83 17.50
N ALA A 630 -7.93 -8.67 17.78
CA ALA A 630 -9.28 -8.36 17.34
C ALA A 630 -9.41 -8.30 15.81
N GLU A 631 -8.34 -7.87 15.14
CA GLU A 631 -8.32 -7.60 13.70
C GLU A 631 -8.43 -8.89 12.89
N ARG A 632 -8.05 -10.04 13.47
CA ARG A 632 -8.24 -11.38 12.88
C ARG A 632 -9.70 -11.67 12.55
N ILE A 633 -10.64 -11.12 13.32
CA ILE A 633 -12.08 -11.33 13.11
C ILE A 633 -12.51 -10.82 11.73
N MET A 634 -11.87 -9.78 11.19
CA MET A 634 -12.17 -9.28 9.83
C MET A 634 -11.98 -10.36 8.76
N ARG A 635 -10.95 -11.21 8.91
CA ARG A 635 -10.75 -12.38 8.03
C ARG A 635 -11.70 -13.52 8.38
N LEU A 636 -11.85 -13.86 9.66
CA LEU A 636 -12.64 -15.03 10.07
C LEU A 636 -14.14 -14.88 9.75
N VAL A 637 -14.69 -13.67 9.86
CA VAL A 637 -16.10 -13.39 9.55
C VAL A 637 -16.43 -13.59 8.06
N LEU A 638 -15.43 -13.62 7.17
CA LEU A 638 -15.64 -13.88 5.75
C LEU A 638 -16.27 -15.26 5.49
N ALA A 639 -16.12 -16.22 6.42
CA ALA A 639 -16.73 -17.54 6.32
C ALA A 639 -18.27 -17.46 6.23
N GLU A 640 -18.88 -16.48 6.91
CA GLU A 640 -20.32 -16.22 6.85
C GLU A 640 -20.76 -15.71 5.48
N TYR A 641 -19.85 -15.13 4.70
CA TYR A 641 -20.05 -14.72 3.31
C TYR A 641 -19.66 -15.80 2.29
N GLY A 642 -19.42 -17.03 2.77
CA GLY A 642 -19.02 -18.18 1.97
C GLY A 642 -17.53 -18.24 1.64
N VAL A 643 -16.69 -17.42 2.26
CA VAL A 643 -15.25 -17.36 2.01
C VAL A 643 -14.47 -17.75 3.26
N LEU A 644 -14.01 -18.99 3.31
CA LEU A 644 -13.12 -19.47 4.35
C LEU A 644 -11.67 -19.11 3.99
N LEU A 645 -10.97 -18.46 4.91
CA LEU A 645 -9.52 -18.27 4.90
C LEU A 645 -8.99 -18.50 6.31
N ARG A 646 -8.40 -19.68 6.56
CA ARG A 646 -7.88 -20.09 7.88
C ARG A 646 -6.41 -20.47 7.79
N PHE A 647 -5.67 -20.25 8.87
CA PHE A 647 -4.27 -20.66 8.97
C PHE A 647 -4.08 -21.78 9.99
N ILE A 648 -3.25 -22.74 9.63
CA ILE A 648 -2.70 -23.75 10.53
C ILE A 648 -1.23 -23.40 10.75
N LYS A 649 -0.87 -23.09 11.98
CA LYS A 649 0.43 -22.53 12.37
C LYS A 649 1.14 -23.44 13.37
N PRO A 650 2.48 -23.39 13.47
CA PRO A 650 3.21 -24.07 14.53
C PRO A 650 2.74 -23.64 15.94
N ASP A 651 2.62 -22.34 16.17
CA ASP A 651 2.15 -21.74 17.43
C ASP A 651 1.54 -20.33 17.18
N PRO A 652 0.87 -19.71 18.18
CA PRO A 652 0.21 -18.41 18.02
C PRO A 652 1.12 -17.24 17.66
N THR A 653 2.41 -17.28 18.04
CA THR A 653 3.37 -16.17 17.85
C THR A 653 3.92 -16.07 16.44
N VAL A 654 3.81 -17.15 15.64
CA VAL A 654 4.15 -17.12 14.23
C VAL A 654 3.30 -16.06 13.53
N PRO A 655 3.88 -15.13 12.75
CA PRO A 655 3.10 -14.14 12.03
C PRO A 655 2.11 -14.78 11.03
N ASP A 656 0.95 -14.16 10.88
CA ASP A 656 -0.07 -14.61 9.95
C ASP A 656 0.35 -14.29 8.50
N PRO A 657 0.06 -15.14 7.51
CA PRO A 657 0.26 -14.81 6.10
C PRO A 657 -0.65 -13.67 5.61
N LEU A 658 -0.12 -12.86 4.70
CA LEU A 658 -0.86 -11.84 3.96
C LEU A 658 -1.31 -12.43 2.62
N VAL A 659 -2.59 -12.27 2.28
CA VAL A 659 -3.19 -12.82 1.06
C VAL A 659 -4.07 -11.76 0.42
N ILE A 660 -3.93 -11.56 -0.89
CA ILE A 660 -4.73 -10.66 -1.72
C ILE A 660 -5.44 -11.50 -2.77
N ALA A 661 -6.73 -11.25 -2.97
CA ALA A 661 -7.55 -11.88 -4.01
C ALA A 661 -8.06 -10.81 -4.98
N ALA A 662 -7.36 -10.65 -6.09
CA ALA A 662 -7.62 -9.61 -7.08
C ALA A 662 -8.28 -10.18 -8.35
N ARG A 663 -8.98 -9.35 -9.11
CA ARG A 663 -9.68 -9.78 -10.34
C ARG A 663 -8.97 -9.22 -11.57
N CYS A 664 -8.63 -10.11 -12.51
CA CYS A 664 -8.04 -9.74 -13.78
C CYS A 664 -8.53 -10.70 -14.88
N ARG A 665 -9.13 -10.17 -15.94
CA ARG A 665 -9.66 -10.96 -17.09
C ARG A 665 -10.50 -12.15 -16.63
N ASN A 666 -11.48 -11.85 -15.77
CA ASN A 666 -12.40 -12.79 -15.13
C ASN A 666 -11.76 -13.85 -14.21
N ALA A 667 -10.43 -13.97 -14.14
CA ALA A 667 -9.75 -14.85 -13.18
C ALA A 667 -9.62 -14.19 -11.81
N VAL A 668 -9.37 -15.01 -10.79
CA VAL A 668 -8.90 -14.55 -9.47
C VAL A 668 -7.39 -14.72 -9.44
N TYR A 669 -6.65 -13.66 -9.14
CA TYR A 669 -5.22 -13.72 -8.90
C TYR A 669 -4.97 -13.66 -7.40
N PHE A 670 -4.33 -14.70 -6.88
CA PHE A 670 -3.90 -14.75 -5.49
C PHE A 670 -2.44 -14.31 -5.40
N SER A 671 -2.21 -13.18 -4.73
CA SER A 671 -0.87 -12.74 -4.32
C SER A 671 -0.73 -12.96 -2.82
N GLY A 672 0.45 -13.36 -2.34
CA GLY A 672 0.65 -13.45 -0.91
C GLY A 672 2.10 -13.42 -0.46
N PHE A 673 2.24 -13.12 0.84
CA PHE A 673 3.50 -13.14 1.59
C PHE A 673 3.30 -13.99 2.84
N SER A 674 4.12 -15.02 2.99
CA SER A 674 4.14 -15.88 4.19
C SER A 674 5.46 -15.69 4.92
N PRO A 675 5.48 -14.97 6.06
CA PRO A 675 6.71 -14.77 6.85
C PRO A 675 7.38 -16.10 7.24
N SER A 676 6.56 -17.12 7.49
CA SER A 676 6.96 -18.50 7.75
C SER A 676 6.43 -19.44 6.68
N THR A 677 7.29 -20.30 6.14
CA THR A 677 6.90 -21.36 5.18
C THR A 677 6.32 -22.60 5.88
N ASN A 678 6.20 -22.58 7.21
CA ASN A 678 5.59 -23.65 8.00
C ASN A 678 4.09 -23.43 8.25
N VAL A 679 3.50 -22.40 7.66
CA VAL A 679 2.07 -22.12 7.75
C VAL A 679 1.34 -22.79 6.59
N THR A 680 0.26 -23.51 6.91
CA THR A 680 -0.67 -24.04 5.92
C THR A 680 -1.91 -23.17 5.87
N MET A 681 -2.31 -22.75 4.68
CA MET A 681 -3.57 -22.06 4.46
C MET A 681 -4.66 -23.07 4.14
N GLN A 682 -5.82 -22.88 4.74
CA GLN A 682 -7.05 -23.58 4.42
C GLN A 682 -8.06 -22.60 3.84
N TRP A 683 -8.72 -22.98 2.75
CA TRP A 683 -9.66 -22.10 2.09
C TRP A 683 -10.85 -22.80 1.44
N SER A 684 -11.92 -22.05 1.25
CA SER A 684 -13.10 -22.44 0.49
C SER A 684 -13.82 -21.19 0.03
N PHE A 685 -14.38 -21.21 -1.18
CA PHE A 685 -15.06 -20.07 -1.77
C PHE A 685 -16.46 -20.48 -2.22
N PRO A 686 -17.37 -19.52 -2.49
CA PRO A 686 -18.71 -19.84 -2.95
C PRO A 686 -18.72 -20.72 -4.20
N ASP A 687 -17.77 -20.52 -5.12
CA ASP A 687 -17.60 -21.28 -6.37
C ASP A 687 -16.95 -22.68 -6.19
N GLY A 688 -16.42 -22.98 -5.00
CA GLY A 688 -15.69 -24.20 -4.67
C GLY A 688 -14.29 -23.92 -4.10
N VAL A 689 -13.49 -24.96 -3.93
CA VAL A 689 -12.11 -24.82 -3.50
C VAL A 689 -11.26 -24.28 -4.67
N PRO A 690 -10.56 -23.14 -4.51
CA PRO A 690 -9.67 -22.63 -5.56
C PRO A 690 -8.51 -23.59 -5.81
N VAL A 691 -8.18 -23.82 -7.09
CA VAL A 691 -7.01 -24.61 -7.52
C VAL A 691 -6.17 -23.74 -8.48
N PRO A 692 -5.24 -22.91 -7.96
CA PRO A 692 -4.45 -22.01 -8.78
C PRO A 692 -3.53 -22.74 -9.77
N VAL A 693 -3.21 -22.09 -10.89
CA VAL A 693 -2.36 -22.65 -11.94
C VAL A 693 -0.93 -22.85 -11.43
N GLY A 694 -0.44 -24.08 -11.53
CA GLY A 694 0.88 -24.50 -11.05
C GLY A 694 0.89 -24.91 -9.58
N CYS A 695 -0.28 -25.14 -8.97
CA CYS A 695 -0.40 -25.58 -7.58
C CYS A 695 -1.11 -26.93 -7.48
N ASP A 696 -0.75 -27.67 -6.44
CA ASP A 696 -1.44 -28.88 -5.98
C ASP A 696 -2.11 -28.55 -4.63
N VAL A 697 -3.40 -28.84 -4.50
CA VAL A 697 -4.24 -28.49 -3.34
C VAL A 697 -4.82 -29.75 -2.73
N TRP A 698 -4.64 -29.92 -1.43
CA TRP A 698 -5.25 -31.04 -0.71
C TRP A 698 -6.71 -30.71 -0.36
N LEU A 699 -7.66 -31.39 -1.00
CA LEU A 699 -9.09 -31.15 -0.82
C LEU A 699 -9.68 -32.19 0.15
N GLU A 700 -10.32 -31.72 1.22
CA GLU A 700 -10.98 -32.55 2.22
C GLU A 700 -12.21 -31.82 2.79
N GLY A 701 -13.38 -32.45 2.74
CA GLY A 701 -14.61 -31.88 3.32
C GLY A 701 -15.01 -30.51 2.75
N GLY A 702 -14.80 -30.27 1.46
CA GLY A 702 -15.11 -28.98 0.81
C GLY A 702 -14.12 -27.84 1.16
N THR A 703 -13.00 -28.16 1.81
CA THR A 703 -11.92 -27.23 2.14
C THR A 703 -10.63 -27.66 1.42
N GLY A 704 -9.95 -26.71 0.78
CA GLY A 704 -8.60 -26.92 0.24
C GLY A 704 -7.54 -26.53 1.25
N SER A 705 -6.40 -27.22 1.24
CA SER A 705 -5.23 -26.90 2.07
C SER A 705 -3.96 -26.85 1.22
N MET A 706 -3.10 -25.86 1.45
CA MET A 706 -1.83 -25.71 0.74
C MET A 706 -0.78 -25.04 1.66
N ALA A 707 0.47 -25.53 1.61
CA ALA A 707 1.61 -24.86 2.23
C ALA A 707 1.99 -23.62 1.42
N LEU A 708 2.23 -22.49 2.09
CA LEU A 708 2.49 -21.22 1.41
C LEU A 708 3.98 -21.01 1.13
N PRO A 709 4.36 -20.63 -0.11
CA PRO A 709 5.67 -20.07 -0.38
C PRO A 709 5.85 -18.74 0.36
N ARG A 710 7.11 -18.30 0.51
CA ARG A 710 7.41 -16.98 1.10
C ARG A 710 6.74 -15.86 0.30
N ALA A 711 6.85 -15.88 -1.02
CA ALA A 711 6.12 -15.00 -1.92
C ALA A 711 5.45 -15.80 -3.04
N TRP A 712 4.24 -15.44 -3.43
CA TRP A 712 3.54 -16.10 -4.52
C TRP A 712 2.54 -15.17 -5.21
N HIS A 713 2.32 -15.45 -6.50
CA HIS A 713 1.36 -14.77 -7.35
C HIS A 713 0.83 -15.76 -8.39
N ARG A 714 -0.43 -16.18 -8.28
CA ARG A 714 -1.00 -17.28 -9.07
C ARG A 714 -2.37 -16.92 -9.63
N GLU A 715 -2.51 -17.09 -10.93
CA GLU A 715 -3.81 -17.08 -11.62
C GLU A 715 -4.63 -18.28 -11.15
N CYS A 716 -5.91 -18.07 -10.85
CA CYS A 716 -6.87 -19.10 -10.52
C CYS A 716 -8.12 -18.94 -11.38
N ARG A 717 -8.33 -19.92 -12.24
CA ARG A 717 -9.53 -20.04 -13.09
C ARG A 717 -10.39 -21.24 -12.72
N VAL A 718 -9.90 -22.16 -11.90
CA VAL A 718 -10.55 -23.44 -11.62
C VAL A 718 -10.92 -23.51 -10.16
N PHE A 719 -12.20 -23.82 -9.89
CA PHE A 719 -12.71 -24.10 -8.57
C PHE A 719 -13.36 -25.48 -8.57
N VAL A 720 -13.10 -26.27 -7.52
CA VAL A 720 -13.51 -27.66 -7.46
C VAL A 720 -14.36 -27.91 -6.22
N ARG A 721 -15.47 -28.60 -6.40
CA ARG A 721 -16.25 -29.19 -5.30
C ARG A 721 -16.29 -30.70 -5.49
N GLN A 722 -15.79 -31.43 -4.50
CA GLN A 722 -15.95 -32.88 -4.40
C GLN A 722 -15.98 -33.29 -2.92
N SER A 723 -16.64 -34.41 -2.63
CA SER A 723 -16.74 -34.96 -1.28
C SER A 723 -15.54 -35.84 -0.92
N THR A 724 -14.97 -36.53 -1.91
CA THR A 724 -13.84 -37.44 -1.73
C THR A 724 -12.55 -36.66 -1.50
N ARG A 725 -11.83 -37.05 -0.45
CA ARG A 725 -10.51 -36.53 -0.13
C ARG A 725 -9.50 -36.89 -1.22
N ALA A 726 -8.84 -35.90 -1.80
CA ALA A 726 -7.83 -36.09 -2.84
C ALA A 726 -6.88 -34.90 -2.95
N GLU A 727 -5.70 -35.13 -3.54
CA GLU A 727 -4.88 -34.04 -4.09
C GLU A 727 -5.46 -33.64 -5.44
N VAL A 728 -5.75 -32.36 -5.62
CA VAL A 728 -6.25 -31.79 -6.88
C VAL A 728 -5.23 -30.79 -7.39
N GLY A 729 -4.75 -30.98 -8.62
CA GLY A 729 -3.75 -30.13 -9.25
C GLY A 729 -4.29 -29.40 -10.47
N CYS A 730 -3.80 -28.19 -10.73
CA CYS A 730 -4.08 -27.45 -11.97
C CYS A 730 -2.76 -26.97 -12.60
N ARG A 731 -2.53 -27.26 -13.88
CA ARG A 731 -1.27 -26.92 -14.57
C ARG A 731 -1.51 -26.40 -15.97
N GLU A 732 -0.68 -25.47 -16.42
CA GLU A 732 -0.62 -25.11 -17.83
C GLU A 732 -0.14 -26.32 -18.65
N LYS A 733 -0.81 -26.61 -19.75
CA LYS A 733 -0.44 -27.67 -20.67
C LYS A 733 -0.16 -27.07 -22.04
N TYR A 734 0.78 -27.67 -22.77
CA TYR A 734 1.08 -27.30 -24.15
C TYR A 734 -0.19 -27.17 -25.00
N ALA A 735 -0.30 -26.14 -25.84
CA ALA A 735 -1.51 -25.88 -26.61
C ALA A 735 -1.77 -26.93 -27.70
N GLY A 736 -0.73 -27.42 -28.39
CA GLY A 736 -0.76 -28.55 -29.33
C GLY A 736 -1.82 -28.54 -30.45
N ALA A 737 -2.50 -27.42 -30.66
CA ALA A 737 -3.48 -27.17 -31.71
C ALA A 737 -3.40 -25.69 -32.10
N THR A 738 -3.62 -25.39 -33.39
CA THR A 738 -3.45 -24.02 -33.93
C THR A 738 -4.61 -23.08 -33.59
N ASP A 739 -5.72 -23.62 -33.12
CA ASP A 739 -6.94 -22.89 -32.71
C ASP A 739 -7.07 -22.76 -31.18
N VAL A 740 -6.04 -23.17 -30.43
CA VAL A 740 -6.00 -23.11 -28.97
C VAL A 740 -4.89 -22.16 -28.56
N ASP A 741 -5.25 -21.09 -27.84
CA ASP A 741 -4.30 -20.14 -27.29
C ASP A 741 -3.69 -20.71 -26.01
N ARG A 742 -4.53 -21.28 -25.14
CA ARG A 742 -4.13 -21.80 -23.83
C ARG A 742 -4.86 -23.09 -23.47
N ARG A 743 -4.23 -23.87 -22.60
CA ARG A 743 -4.80 -25.11 -22.07
C ARG A 743 -4.40 -25.34 -20.63
N LEU A 744 -5.38 -25.73 -19.82
CA LEU A 744 -5.18 -26.22 -18.46
C LEU A 744 -5.52 -27.69 -18.38
N ILE A 745 -4.76 -28.42 -17.56
CA ILE A 745 -5.12 -29.76 -17.10
C ILE A 745 -5.41 -29.71 -15.60
N VAL A 746 -6.56 -30.25 -15.20
CA VAL A 746 -6.98 -30.42 -13.82
C VAL A 746 -6.98 -31.91 -13.50
N THR A 747 -6.31 -32.33 -12.44
CA THR A 747 -6.12 -33.75 -12.10
C THR A 747 -6.66 -34.07 -10.70
N GLY A 748 -6.90 -35.35 -10.41
CA GLY A 748 -7.32 -35.81 -9.08
C GLY A 748 -8.81 -35.61 -8.78
N LEU A 749 -9.61 -35.38 -9.83
CA LEU A 749 -11.04 -35.17 -9.71
C LEU A 749 -11.75 -36.49 -9.38
N VAL A 750 -12.70 -36.45 -8.46
CA VAL A 750 -13.55 -37.60 -8.09
C VAL A 750 -14.99 -37.15 -7.94
N ASP A 751 -15.85 -37.54 -8.88
CA ASP A 751 -17.26 -37.09 -8.96
C ASP A 751 -17.41 -35.58 -8.71
N ALA A 752 -16.51 -34.81 -9.32
CA ALA A 752 -16.32 -33.41 -9.00
C ALA A 752 -17.26 -32.51 -9.80
N THR A 753 -17.66 -31.41 -9.19
CA THR A 753 -18.14 -30.21 -9.89
C THR A 753 -16.97 -29.26 -10.10
N VAL A 754 -16.69 -28.91 -11.35
CA VAL A 754 -15.62 -27.98 -11.73
C VAL A 754 -16.23 -26.71 -12.27
N VAL A 755 -15.90 -25.58 -11.67
CA VAL A 755 -16.20 -24.23 -12.18
C VAL A 755 -14.95 -23.67 -12.83
N PHE A 756 -15.08 -23.18 -14.06
CA PHE A 756 -14.03 -22.51 -14.80
C PHE A 756 -14.41 -21.06 -15.10
N LEU A 757 -13.43 -20.16 -14.94
CA LEU A 757 -13.53 -18.74 -15.24
C LEU A 757 -12.84 -18.44 -16.59
N PRO A 758 -13.58 -18.46 -17.72
CA PRO A 758 -13.04 -18.14 -19.04
C PRO A 758 -12.46 -16.74 -19.11
N GLU A 759 -11.45 -16.55 -19.96
CA GLU A 759 -11.02 -15.22 -20.36
C GLU A 759 -12.18 -14.48 -21.05
N PRO A 760 -12.25 -13.14 -20.93
CA PRO A 760 -13.25 -12.35 -21.64
C PRO A 760 -13.27 -12.70 -23.13
N ASP A 761 -14.46 -12.80 -23.70
CA ASP A 761 -14.71 -13.15 -25.11
C ASP A 761 -14.24 -14.56 -25.55
N SER A 762 -13.65 -15.37 -24.67
CA SER A 762 -13.20 -16.74 -25.01
C SER A 762 -14.22 -17.82 -24.70
N ALA A 763 -15.25 -17.54 -23.88
CA ALA A 763 -16.19 -18.54 -23.35
C ALA A 763 -16.79 -19.49 -24.42
N ARG A 764 -17.09 -19.00 -25.62
CA ARG A 764 -17.64 -19.81 -26.73
C ARG A 764 -16.63 -20.76 -27.39
N ARG A 765 -15.33 -20.51 -27.21
CA ARG A 765 -14.23 -21.35 -27.73
C ARG A 765 -13.76 -22.38 -26.71
N VAL A 766 -14.21 -22.26 -25.45
CA VAL A 766 -13.77 -23.16 -24.38
C VAL A 766 -14.29 -24.57 -24.64
N ARG A 767 -13.38 -25.54 -24.62
CA ARG A 767 -13.66 -26.96 -24.74
C ARG A 767 -13.19 -27.69 -23.49
N PHE A 768 -14.11 -28.44 -22.87
CA PHE A 768 -13.80 -29.36 -21.78
C PHE A 768 -13.72 -30.76 -22.37
N GLN A 769 -12.63 -31.47 -22.10
CA GLN A 769 -12.38 -32.81 -22.64
C GLN A 769 -11.74 -33.69 -21.57
N GLU A 770 -11.96 -35.00 -21.67
CA GLU A 770 -11.13 -35.95 -20.94
C GLU A 770 -9.68 -35.87 -21.44
N GLU A 771 -8.73 -36.16 -20.56
CA GLU A 771 -7.34 -36.35 -20.99
C GLU A 771 -7.21 -37.67 -21.76
N GLY A 772 -6.85 -37.61 -23.04
CA GLY A 772 -6.66 -38.78 -23.91
C GLY A 772 -5.19 -39.03 -24.26
N ASP A 773 -4.94 -40.13 -24.98
CA ASP A 773 -3.58 -40.51 -25.45
C ASP A 773 -2.94 -39.43 -26.34
N TYR A 774 -3.78 -38.72 -27.11
CA TYR A 774 -3.39 -37.58 -27.92
C TYR A 774 -4.12 -36.33 -27.42
N LEU A 775 -3.34 -35.26 -27.36
CA LEU A 775 -3.77 -34.01 -26.77
C LEU A 775 -4.93 -33.37 -27.56
N GLY A 776 -6.03 -33.04 -26.87
CA GLY A 776 -7.22 -32.45 -27.48
C GLY A 776 -8.13 -33.43 -28.24
N MET A 777 -7.85 -34.73 -28.18
CA MET A 777 -8.66 -35.79 -28.83
C MET A 777 -9.53 -36.59 -27.83
N GLY A 778 -9.55 -36.19 -26.57
CA GLY A 778 -10.40 -36.81 -25.56
C GLY A 778 -11.88 -36.51 -25.79
N ARG A 779 -12.74 -37.31 -25.16
CA ARG A 779 -14.19 -37.13 -25.20
C ARG A 779 -14.57 -35.76 -24.67
N GLU A 780 -15.36 -35.00 -25.42
CA GLU A 780 -15.90 -33.73 -24.95
C GLU A 780 -16.84 -33.93 -23.76
N ILE A 781 -16.71 -33.04 -22.78
CA ILE A 781 -17.50 -33.01 -21.56
C ILE A 781 -18.48 -31.83 -21.69
N PRO A 782 -19.79 -32.07 -21.53
CA PRO A 782 -20.78 -31.00 -21.54
C PRO A 782 -20.52 -29.97 -20.44
N VAL A 783 -20.72 -28.69 -20.76
CA VAL A 783 -20.60 -27.57 -19.82
C VAL A 783 -21.83 -26.69 -19.86
N GLU A 784 -22.21 -26.17 -18.70
CA GLU A 784 -23.30 -25.21 -18.55
C GLU A 784 -22.73 -23.81 -18.30
N SER A 785 -23.30 -22.80 -18.94
CA SER A 785 -22.97 -21.40 -18.66
C SER A 785 -23.79 -20.89 -17.49
N HIS A 786 -23.11 -20.35 -16.48
CA HIS A 786 -23.71 -19.81 -15.27
C HIS A 786 -23.54 -18.28 -15.21
N PRO A 787 -24.36 -17.57 -14.39
CA PRO A 787 -24.17 -16.14 -14.15
C PRO A 787 -22.75 -15.80 -13.68
N GLY A 788 -22.23 -14.63 -14.08
CA GLY A 788 -20.88 -14.19 -13.72
C GLY A 788 -19.78 -14.74 -14.64
N ASP A 789 -20.13 -15.07 -15.89
CA ASP A 789 -19.23 -15.60 -16.91
C ASP A 789 -18.46 -16.84 -16.43
N GLN A 790 -19.22 -17.82 -15.91
CA GLN A 790 -18.69 -19.08 -15.41
C GLN A 790 -19.12 -20.25 -16.31
N LEU A 791 -18.24 -21.23 -16.47
CA LEU A 791 -18.55 -22.52 -17.11
C LEU A 791 -18.47 -23.64 -16.08
N VAL A 792 -19.52 -24.47 -16.01
CA VAL A 792 -19.63 -25.50 -14.97
C VAL A 792 -19.76 -26.88 -15.62
N ALA A 793 -18.95 -27.82 -15.14
CA ALA A 793 -19.02 -29.23 -15.48
C ALA A 793 -19.24 -30.06 -14.21
N VAL A 794 -20.08 -31.09 -14.28
CA VAL A 794 -20.49 -31.92 -13.13
C VAL A 794 -20.19 -33.39 -13.36
N GLY A 795 -19.94 -34.14 -12.29
CA GLY A 795 -19.70 -35.58 -12.33
C GLY A 795 -18.34 -35.96 -12.92
N ILE A 796 -17.33 -35.09 -12.78
CA ILE A 796 -16.03 -35.26 -13.44
C ILE A 796 -15.11 -36.12 -12.58
N SER A 797 -14.55 -37.18 -13.17
CA SER A 797 -13.58 -38.06 -12.51
C SER A 797 -12.32 -38.24 -13.33
N GLY A 798 -11.17 -38.31 -12.67
CA GLY A 798 -9.85 -38.42 -13.32
C GLY A 798 -9.25 -37.05 -13.65
N SER A 799 -8.94 -36.83 -14.93
CA SER A 799 -8.30 -35.62 -15.43
C SER A 799 -9.19 -34.89 -16.43
N LEU A 800 -9.31 -33.58 -16.26
CA LEU A 800 -10.07 -32.69 -17.12
C LEU A 800 -9.11 -31.75 -17.87
N LEU A 801 -9.24 -31.73 -19.19
CA LEU A 801 -8.54 -30.82 -20.08
C LEU A 801 -9.45 -29.67 -20.47
N ILE A 802 -9.02 -28.42 -20.23
CA ILE A 802 -9.76 -27.21 -20.57
C ILE A 802 -8.93 -26.42 -21.59
N SER A 803 -9.45 -26.20 -22.80
CA SER A 803 -8.74 -25.52 -23.90
C SER A 803 -9.54 -24.31 -24.40
N TRP A 804 -8.90 -23.18 -24.73
CA TRP A 804 -9.59 -22.02 -25.32
C TRP A 804 -8.70 -21.20 -26.26
#